data_AF-A0A3A5W5P9-F1
#
_entry.id   AF-A0A3A5W5P9-F1
#
_cell.length_a   1.000
_cell.length_b   1.000
_cell.length_c   1.000
_cell.angle_alpha   90.00
_cell.angle_beta   90.00
_cell.angle_gamma   90.00
#
_symmetry.space_group_name_H-M   'P 1'
#
loop_
_entity.id
_entity.type
_entity.pdbx_description
1 polymer ?
#
loop_
_entity_poly.entity_id
_entity_poly.type
_entity_poly.pdbx_seq_one_letter_code
_entity_poly.pdbx_strand_id
1 'polypeptide(L)'
;MKVRDSMSDELMVLLSFLLFMCFFAGVGLASMRVKKDTTDDYLVAGRGMHPGLAALSAVSTWNSGYMFIGFIGFIYLQGYSAIWIALVSTIGQLVAWIWLYKYIQQEGEARGIRSLTSLVSNTTGSPEAKVAAVLSVIFLSIYAAAQLTAGGVALETMLDWAPTIGILIGFVLVVAYCYAGGIRASIWTDAAQSSVMIVGSTILCMVALNSSGGFSGLHNELESIDPAMVNVFPTGLKFGATLWIAAFFFGGLGVAGQPQVVSRVMTLKDDRARKEAMVWFFVWQTPFIVLMFLIGLACRVLLPELGADGAQTGLPELAMTELSPFLGGVILASIFAATMSTADSQVLACTAAITDDVRPEWSQDHKTTKKVTLAVAVFATLISLVGQQFPGFGDSVFSLVVLAVYGLGGIFVPMILVRMMGYEPDTPHSIMMMIAAMLGVVIWTVLGYGDAEGIFPSIPGVGAAFATHFLLCWLRDDSPSNAFGRYSLPGQQTVTIGVAVLVAIVAVTEVSYVAFAPDSNQSGAGAGGEYTMNYTIEEWEKSETLFVGNDQTAQFSFTYDEMFTANLGIQFFIAYGESNEVGTSTCDDVTVEPDFSDPAGPHDEVDDEAKSTSNCDSSEQMMGSITTDTTLSEYGTSLGSFTLNGTMGELNAVSDRMSDITRMAGTYEAGVTVATNSNPFTADSGESVTITWRAMMLVPGEIVPA
;
A
#
# COMPACT_ATOMS: atom_id res chain seq x y z
N MET A 1 -9.41 6.57 29.24
CA MET A 1 -9.77 5.19 28.88
C MET A 1 -11.17 4.86 29.41
N LYS A 2 -12.22 4.98 28.58
CA LYS A 2 -13.57 4.52 28.93
C LYS A 2 -13.63 3.05 28.54
N VAL A 3 -13.78 2.16 29.50
CA VAL A 3 -14.07 0.74 29.24
C VAL A 3 -15.48 0.69 28.66
N ARG A 4 -15.57 0.71 27.33
CA ARG A 4 -16.77 0.39 26.55
C ARG A 4 -16.93 -1.13 26.57
N ASP A 5 -18.15 -1.64 26.77
CA ASP A 5 -18.44 -3.08 26.63
C ASP A 5 -18.18 -3.49 25.17
N SER A 6 -17.03 -4.10 24.89
CA SER A 6 -16.52 -4.33 23.52
C SER A 6 -17.51 -5.08 22.63
N MET A 7 -18.18 -6.09 23.19
CA MET A 7 -19.10 -6.94 22.42
C MET A 7 -20.38 -6.22 21.97
N SER A 8 -20.89 -5.22 22.72
CA SER A 8 -22.04 -4.43 22.27
C SER A 8 -21.65 -3.42 21.20
N ASP A 9 -20.44 -2.88 21.28
CA ASP A 9 -19.95 -1.86 20.36
C ASP A 9 -19.61 -2.46 18.99
N GLU A 10 -18.88 -3.59 18.96
CA GLU A 10 -18.63 -4.36 17.73
C GLU A 10 -19.94 -4.75 17.03
N LEU A 11 -20.93 -5.23 17.79
CA LEU A 11 -22.24 -5.58 17.25
C LEU A 11 -22.93 -4.36 16.62
N MET A 12 -22.82 -3.17 17.24
CA MET A 12 -23.38 -1.94 16.68
C MET A 12 -22.65 -1.48 15.41
N VAL A 13 -21.33 -1.60 15.36
CA VAL A 13 -20.53 -1.33 14.14
C VAL A 13 -21.02 -2.25 13.02
N LEU A 14 -21.10 -3.56 13.29
CA LEU A 14 -21.55 -4.56 12.33
C LEU A 14 -22.98 -4.32 11.84
N LEU A 15 -23.93 -4.04 12.74
CA LEU A 15 -25.32 -3.77 12.37
C LEU A 15 -25.44 -2.52 11.50
N SER A 16 -24.71 -1.45 11.84
CA SER A 16 -24.64 -0.23 11.02
C SER A 16 -24.06 -0.53 9.65
N PHE A 17 -22.91 -1.21 9.60
CA PHE A 17 -22.26 -1.63 8.36
C PHE A 17 -23.21 -2.44 7.46
N LEU A 18 -23.83 -3.50 7.98
CA LEU A 18 -24.75 -4.35 7.24
C LEU A 18 -26.00 -3.59 6.76
N LEU A 19 -26.50 -2.63 7.54
CA LEU A 19 -27.62 -1.78 7.14
C LEU A 19 -27.28 -0.98 5.87
N PHE A 20 -26.09 -0.36 5.81
CA PHE A 20 -25.66 0.37 4.62
C PHE A 20 -25.34 -0.56 3.45
N MET A 21 -24.72 -1.72 3.68
CA MET A 21 -24.51 -2.74 2.64
C MET A 21 -25.84 -3.21 2.03
N CYS A 22 -26.85 -3.47 2.85
CA CYS A 22 -28.20 -3.83 2.38
C CYS A 22 -28.86 -2.69 1.61
N PHE A 23 -28.68 -1.45 2.04
CA PHE A 23 -29.16 -0.27 1.32
C PHE A 23 -28.52 -0.16 -0.07
N PHE A 24 -27.19 -0.29 -0.18
CA PHE A 24 -26.49 -0.26 -1.48
C PHE A 24 -26.94 -1.40 -2.39
N ALA A 25 -27.00 -2.63 -1.87
CA ALA A 25 -27.51 -3.77 -2.62
C ALA A 25 -28.95 -3.54 -3.10
N GLY A 26 -29.82 -2.97 -2.24
CA GLY A 26 -31.19 -2.61 -2.59
C GLY A 26 -31.28 -1.60 -3.74
N VAL A 27 -30.44 -0.57 -3.74
CA VAL A 27 -30.34 0.43 -4.82
C VAL A 27 -29.87 -0.22 -6.12
N GLY A 28 -28.84 -1.06 -6.06
CA GLY A 28 -28.32 -1.81 -7.21
C GLY A 28 -29.39 -2.73 -7.82
N LEU A 29 -30.11 -3.47 -6.99
CA LEU A 29 -31.21 -4.33 -7.42
C LEU A 29 -32.39 -3.52 -8.00
N ALA A 30 -32.65 -2.32 -7.49
CA ALA A 30 -33.71 -1.45 -8.02
C ALA A 30 -33.42 -1.00 -9.46
N SER A 31 -32.15 -0.80 -9.82
CA SER A 31 -31.74 -0.44 -11.18
C SER A 31 -32.14 -1.51 -12.22
N MET A 32 -32.28 -2.77 -11.80
CA MET A 32 -32.66 -3.87 -12.68
C MET A 32 -34.07 -3.73 -13.24
N ARG A 33 -34.93 -2.93 -12.60
CA ARG A 33 -36.31 -2.71 -13.08
C ARG A 33 -36.37 -1.91 -14.37
N VAL A 34 -35.29 -1.20 -14.73
CA VAL A 34 -35.25 -0.32 -15.91
C VAL A 34 -34.17 -0.72 -16.92
N LYS A 35 -33.45 -1.82 -16.66
CA LYS A 35 -32.39 -2.33 -17.55
C LYS A 35 -32.97 -2.96 -18.82
N LYS A 36 -32.13 -3.04 -19.85
CA LYS A 36 -32.38 -3.82 -21.07
C LYS A 36 -31.35 -4.94 -21.17
N ASP A 37 -31.76 -6.10 -21.67
CA ASP A 37 -30.87 -7.25 -21.82
C ASP A 37 -30.03 -7.16 -23.11
N THR A 38 -29.22 -6.10 -23.21
CA THR A 38 -28.28 -5.87 -24.32
C THR A 38 -26.90 -5.52 -23.79
N THR A 39 -25.85 -5.83 -24.56
CA THR A 39 -24.47 -5.47 -24.17
C THR A 39 -24.26 -3.95 -24.10
N ASP A 40 -24.97 -3.18 -24.93
CA ASP A 40 -24.93 -1.71 -24.90
C ASP A 40 -25.52 -1.12 -23.61
N ASP A 41 -26.68 -1.62 -23.14
CA ASP A 41 -27.22 -1.21 -21.85
C ASP A 41 -26.32 -1.66 -20.69
N TYR A 42 -25.74 -2.85 -20.81
CA TYR A 42 -24.89 -3.45 -19.78
C TYR A 42 -23.56 -2.71 -19.58
N LEU A 43 -22.92 -2.22 -20.64
CA LEU A 43 -21.60 -1.58 -20.57
C LEU A 43 -21.65 -0.05 -20.61
N VAL A 44 -22.68 0.57 -21.19
CA VAL A 44 -22.79 2.06 -21.29
C VAL A 44 -24.19 2.60 -20.98
N ALA A 45 -25.07 1.80 -20.36
CA ALA A 45 -26.42 2.21 -19.94
C ALA A 45 -27.28 2.82 -21.06
N GLY A 46 -27.04 2.42 -22.31
CA GLY A 46 -27.75 2.94 -23.48
C GLY A 46 -27.56 4.45 -23.71
N ARG A 47 -26.49 5.04 -23.15
CA ARG A 47 -26.08 6.45 -23.32
C ARG A 47 -27.15 7.48 -22.92
N GLY A 48 -28.00 7.11 -21.97
CA GLY A 48 -29.10 7.93 -21.47
C GLY A 48 -29.02 8.24 -19.98
N MET A 49 -27.83 8.16 -19.37
CA MET A 49 -27.69 8.36 -17.92
C MET A 49 -27.85 9.84 -17.55
N HIS A 50 -28.48 10.10 -16.40
CA HIS A 50 -28.60 11.46 -15.88
C HIS A 50 -27.20 12.01 -15.53
N PRO A 51 -26.84 13.24 -15.97
CA PRO A 51 -25.50 13.81 -15.77
C PRO A 51 -25.01 13.78 -14.31
N GLY A 52 -25.88 14.16 -13.37
CA GLY A 52 -25.56 14.11 -11.94
C GLY A 52 -25.22 12.71 -11.43
N LEU A 53 -25.95 11.67 -11.84
CA LEU A 53 -25.67 10.29 -11.40
C LEU A 53 -24.35 9.79 -11.98
N ALA A 54 -24.10 10.03 -13.27
CA ALA A 54 -22.84 9.65 -13.91
C ALA A 54 -21.64 10.38 -13.27
N ALA A 55 -21.82 11.66 -12.87
CA ALA A 55 -20.79 12.44 -12.22
C ALA A 55 -20.48 11.96 -10.79
N LEU A 56 -21.51 11.74 -9.96
CA LEU A 56 -21.34 11.18 -8.61
C LEU A 56 -20.71 9.78 -8.67
N SER A 57 -21.10 8.98 -9.67
CA SER A 57 -20.47 7.69 -9.93
C SER A 57 -18.99 7.84 -10.29
N ALA A 58 -18.65 8.73 -11.21
CA ALA A 58 -17.25 9.01 -11.55
C ALA A 58 -16.43 9.49 -10.34
N VAL A 59 -17.01 10.28 -9.44
CA VAL A 59 -16.37 10.71 -8.18
C VAL A 59 -16.18 9.53 -7.22
N SER A 60 -17.20 8.68 -7.04
CA SER A 60 -17.11 7.48 -6.19
C SER A 60 -15.99 6.56 -6.67
N THR A 61 -16.00 6.22 -7.97
CA THR A 61 -14.97 5.40 -8.61
C THR A 61 -13.57 6.03 -8.52
N TRP A 62 -13.47 7.37 -8.55
CA TRP A 62 -12.20 8.08 -8.42
C TRP A 62 -11.66 8.09 -7.00
N ASN A 63 -12.53 8.33 -6.01
CA ASN A 63 -12.11 8.35 -4.61
C ASN A 63 -11.55 6.98 -4.21
N SER A 64 -12.26 5.87 -4.49
CA SER A 64 -11.73 4.50 -4.31
C SER A 64 -11.16 4.20 -2.90
N GLY A 65 -10.66 2.98 -2.69
CA GLY A 65 -9.84 2.63 -1.53
C GLY A 65 -8.54 3.42 -1.47
N TYR A 66 -8.04 3.95 -2.59
CA TYR A 66 -6.88 4.84 -2.58
C TYR A 66 -7.14 6.10 -1.75
N MET A 67 -8.29 6.77 -1.86
CA MET A 67 -8.52 8.01 -1.12
C MET A 67 -8.66 7.76 0.40
N PHE A 68 -9.32 6.67 0.78
CA PHE A 68 -9.63 6.37 2.19
C PHE A 68 -8.50 5.70 2.96
N ILE A 69 -7.62 4.96 2.29
CA ILE A 69 -6.52 4.22 2.90
C ILE A 69 -5.19 4.80 2.44
N GLY A 70 -4.93 4.80 1.13
CA GLY A 70 -3.63 5.18 0.58
C GLY A 70 -3.28 6.66 0.71
N PHE A 71 -4.17 7.57 0.31
CA PHE A 71 -3.92 9.02 0.30
C PHE A 71 -3.89 9.60 1.71
N ILE A 72 -4.76 9.10 2.59
CA ILE A 72 -4.72 9.45 4.02
C ILE A 72 -3.41 9.00 4.64
N GLY A 73 -2.94 7.77 4.37
CA GLY A 73 -1.62 7.33 4.80
C GLY A 73 -0.49 8.19 4.22
N PHE A 74 -0.59 8.60 2.96
CA PHE A 74 0.36 9.54 2.37
C PHE A 74 0.36 10.90 3.08
N ILE A 75 -0.81 11.46 3.42
CA ILE A 75 -0.91 12.73 4.17
C ILE A 75 -0.38 12.54 5.60
N TYR A 76 -0.64 11.40 6.23
CA TYR A 76 -0.13 11.07 7.55
C TYR A 76 1.41 11.16 7.57
N LEU A 77 2.06 10.68 6.51
CA LEU A 77 3.51 10.72 6.34
C LEU A 77 4.04 12.10 5.93
N GLN A 78 3.33 12.80 5.03
CA GLN A 78 3.89 13.95 4.30
C GLN A 78 3.36 15.33 4.75
N GLY A 79 2.33 15.35 5.60
CA GLY A 79 1.72 16.57 6.12
C GLY A 79 1.22 17.50 5.01
N TYR A 80 1.53 18.79 5.13
CA TYR A 80 1.03 19.88 4.30
C TYR A 80 1.49 19.78 2.85
N SER A 81 2.64 19.15 2.59
CA SER A 81 3.16 18.99 1.23
C SER A 81 2.22 18.20 0.32
N ALA A 82 1.37 17.33 0.87
CA ALA A 82 0.35 16.60 0.13
C ALA A 82 -0.71 17.50 -0.53
N ILE A 83 -0.78 18.80 -0.19
CA ILE A 83 -1.72 19.75 -0.80
C ILE A 83 -1.49 19.93 -2.31
N TRP A 84 -0.25 19.76 -2.78
CA TRP A 84 0.07 19.81 -4.20
C TRP A 84 -0.62 18.71 -4.98
N ILE A 85 -0.73 17.51 -4.41
CA ILE A 85 -1.52 16.41 -5.00
C ILE A 85 -2.96 16.88 -5.18
N ALA A 86 -3.56 17.42 -4.12
CA ALA A 86 -4.96 17.81 -4.15
C ALA A 86 -5.25 18.91 -5.17
N LEU A 87 -4.50 20.01 -5.12
CA LEU A 87 -4.76 21.18 -5.98
C LEU A 87 -4.39 20.91 -7.43
N VAL A 88 -3.20 20.38 -7.69
CA VAL A 88 -2.66 20.30 -9.05
C VAL A 88 -3.27 19.14 -9.82
N SER A 89 -3.59 18.01 -9.16
CA SER A 89 -4.37 16.95 -9.80
C SER A 89 -5.79 17.40 -10.13
N THR A 90 -6.42 18.24 -9.30
CA THR A 90 -7.74 18.82 -9.58
C THR A 90 -7.69 19.72 -10.83
N ILE A 91 -6.63 20.50 -11.00
CA ILE A 91 -6.42 21.30 -12.21
C ILE A 91 -6.23 20.39 -13.44
N GLY A 92 -5.43 19.32 -13.33
CA GLY A 92 -5.27 18.33 -14.40
C GLY A 92 -6.60 17.67 -14.80
N GLN A 93 -7.43 17.31 -13.82
CA GLN A 93 -8.77 16.77 -14.04
C GLN A 93 -9.70 17.80 -14.70
N LEU A 94 -9.62 19.08 -14.31
CA LEU A 94 -10.42 20.14 -14.93
C LEU A 94 -10.09 20.29 -16.41
N VAL A 95 -8.79 20.29 -16.73
CA VAL A 95 -8.30 20.29 -18.12
C VAL A 95 -8.81 19.06 -18.88
N ALA A 96 -8.73 17.87 -18.28
CA ALA A 96 -9.25 16.63 -18.84
C ALA A 96 -10.76 16.72 -19.13
N TRP A 97 -11.55 17.26 -18.21
CA TRP A 97 -12.97 17.49 -18.40
C TRP A 97 -13.26 18.49 -19.51
N ILE A 98 -12.53 19.59 -19.62
CA ILE A 98 -12.81 20.59 -20.65
C ILE A 98 -12.51 20.05 -22.07
N TRP A 99 -11.41 19.30 -22.24
CA TRP A 99 -10.93 18.89 -23.57
C TRP A 99 -11.02 17.38 -23.83
N LEU A 100 -10.38 16.55 -23.01
CA LEU A 100 -10.25 15.11 -23.29
C LEU A 100 -11.60 14.39 -23.20
N TYR A 101 -12.38 14.59 -22.14
CA TYR A 101 -13.70 13.95 -22.01
C TYR A 101 -14.69 14.43 -23.05
N LYS A 102 -14.52 15.64 -23.59
CA LYS A 102 -15.32 16.09 -24.74
C LYS A 102 -15.03 15.23 -25.96
N TYR A 103 -13.76 15.06 -26.30
CA TYR A 103 -13.35 14.24 -27.44
C TYR A 103 -13.78 12.77 -27.25
N ILE A 104 -13.51 12.19 -26.08
CA ILE A 104 -13.87 10.82 -25.74
C ILE A 104 -15.39 10.58 -25.84
N GLN A 105 -16.22 11.49 -25.33
CA GLN A 105 -17.68 11.37 -25.39
C GLN A 105 -18.18 11.42 -26.86
N GLN A 106 -17.67 12.37 -27.65
CA GLN A 106 -18.09 12.55 -29.03
C GLN A 106 -17.70 11.35 -29.91
N GLU A 107 -16.46 10.87 -29.78
CA GLU A 107 -15.99 9.67 -30.50
C GLU A 107 -16.70 8.41 -30.03
N GLY A 108 -16.94 8.29 -28.73
CA GLY A 108 -17.66 7.18 -28.13
C GLY A 108 -19.08 7.03 -28.67
N GLU A 109 -19.81 8.15 -28.74
CA GLU A 109 -21.15 8.20 -29.32
C GLU A 109 -21.13 7.96 -30.84
N ALA A 110 -20.29 8.70 -31.58
CA ALA A 110 -20.27 8.67 -33.04
C ALA A 110 -19.91 7.28 -33.61
N ARG A 111 -19.04 6.55 -32.91
CA ARG A 111 -18.55 5.23 -33.34
C ARG A 111 -19.23 4.07 -32.61
N GLY A 112 -20.13 4.35 -31.66
CA GLY A 112 -20.79 3.32 -30.86
C GLY A 112 -19.83 2.52 -29.94
N ILE A 113 -18.73 3.13 -29.53
CA ILE A 113 -17.69 2.49 -28.71
C ILE A 113 -18.15 2.38 -27.25
N ARG A 114 -17.77 1.27 -26.60
CA ARG A 114 -18.04 1.01 -25.18
C ARG A 114 -16.77 0.83 -24.34
N SER A 115 -15.61 0.69 -24.99
CA SER A 115 -14.31 0.58 -24.32
C SER A 115 -13.36 1.71 -24.71
N LEU A 116 -12.68 2.30 -23.74
CA LEU A 116 -11.62 3.30 -23.99
C LEU A 116 -10.51 2.74 -24.91
N THR A 117 -10.27 1.44 -24.83
CA THR A 117 -9.24 0.74 -25.61
C THR A 117 -9.48 0.82 -27.11
N SER A 118 -10.73 0.92 -27.57
CA SER A 118 -11.03 1.09 -28.99
C SER A 118 -10.66 2.49 -29.51
N LEU A 119 -10.55 3.51 -28.64
CA LEU A 119 -10.25 4.89 -29.04
C LEU A 119 -8.81 5.11 -29.47
N VAL A 120 -7.90 4.16 -29.22
CA VAL A 120 -6.51 4.22 -29.72
C VAL A 120 -6.42 3.96 -31.22
N SER A 121 -7.49 3.48 -31.84
CA SER A 121 -7.55 3.03 -33.24
C SER A 121 -8.76 3.61 -33.98
N ASN A 122 -8.82 3.43 -35.30
CA ASN A 122 -10.01 3.77 -36.10
C ASN A 122 -11.06 2.64 -36.06
N THR A 123 -10.64 1.41 -35.80
CA THR A 123 -11.50 0.22 -35.85
C THR A 123 -11.38 -0.59 -34.57
N THR A 124 -12.50 -0.75 -33.87
CA THR A 124 -12.62 -1.63 -32.68
C THR A 124 -12.07 -3.04 -32.97
N GLY A 125 -11.29 -3.59 -32.05
CA GLY A 125 -10.65 -4.90 -32.23
C GLY A 125 -9.46 -4.96 -33.22
N SER A 126 -8.97 -3.81 -33.68
CA SER A 126 -7.68 -3.70 -34.38
C SER A 126 -6.51 -4.22 -33.52
N PRO A 127 -5.34 -4.55 -34.11
CA PRO A 127 -4.19 -5.04 -33.35
C PRO A 127 -3.75 -4.07 -32.23
N GLU A 128 -3.76 -2.77 -32.49
CA GLU A 128 -3.44 -1.74 -31.49
C GLU A 128 -4.52 -1.65 -30.39
N ALA A 129 -5.81 -1.76 -30.73
CA ALA A 129 -6.87 -1.80 -29.73
C ALA A 129 -6.78 -3.05 -28.85
N LYS A 130 -6.37 -4.20 -29.42
CA LYS A 130 -6.10 -5.44 -28.67
C LYS A 130 -4.94 -5.28 -27.69
N VAL A 131 -3.84 -4.66 -28.10
CA VAL A 131 -2.71 -4.37 -27.20
C VAL A 131 -3.17 -3.45 -26.07
N ALA A 132 -3.87 -2.36 -26.38
CA ALA A 132 -4.42 -1.47 -25.37
C ALA A 132 -5.36 -2.20 -24.39
N ALA A 133 -6.19 -3.11 -24.90
CA ALA A 133 -7.12 -3.90 -24.11
C ALA A 133 -6.42 -4.88 -23.17
N VAL A 134 -5.41 -5.61 -23.65
CA VAL A 134 -4.60 -6.51 -22.80
C VAL A 134 -3.89 -5.73 -21.69
N LEU A 135 -3.27 -4.59 -22.03
CA LEU A 135 -2.62 -3.73 -21.03
C LEU A 135 -3.62 -3.19 -20.01
N SER A 136 -4.80 -2.76 -20.47
CA SER A 136 -5.88 -2.30 -19.59
C SER A 136 -6.34 -3.39 -18.65
N VAL A 137 -6.57 -4.61 -19.13
CA VAL A 137 -7.01 -5.73 -18.30
C VAL A 137 -5.98 -6.04 -17.21
N ILE A 138 -4.68 -5.99 -17.52
CA ILE A 138 -3.62 -6.23 -16.53
C ILE A 138 -3.67 -5.15 -15.42
N PHE A 139 -3.54 -3.88 -15.78
CA PHE A 139 -3.48 -2.79 -14.80
C PHE A 139 -4.78 -2.65 -14.00
N LEU A 140 -5.95 -2.77 -14.65
CA LEU A 140 -7.23 -2.65 -13.97
C LEU A 140 -7.54 -3.86 -13.08
N SER A 141 -7.06 -5.06 -13.39
CA SER A 141 -7.24 -6.22 -12.50
C SER A 141 -6.37 -6.11 -11.25
N ILE A 142 -5.13 -5.60 -11.38
CA ILE A 142 -4.26 -5.29 -10.23
C ILE A 142 -4.90 -4.19 -9.38
N TYR A 143 -5.42 -3.15 -10.01
CA TYR A 143 -6.10 -2.08 -9.29
C TYR A 143 -7.37 -2.60 -8.59
N ALA A 144 -8.19 -3.43 -9.24
CA ALA A 144 -9.34 -4.06 -8.61
C ALA A 144 -8.96 -4.95 -7.42
N ALA A 145 -7.84 -5.67 -7.52
CA ALA A 145 -7.30 -6.42 -6.40
C ALA A 145 -6.93 -5.51 -5.22
N ALA A 146 -6.25 -4.38 -5.48
CA ALA A 146 -5.93 -3.39 -4.45
C ALA A 146 -7.19 -2.81 -3.76
N GLN A 147 -8.30 -2.67 -4.49
CA GLN A 147 -9.57 -2.24 -3.91
C GLN A 147 -10.13 -3.26 -2.93
N LEU A 148 -10.14 -4.54 -3.31
CA LEU A 148 -10.61 -5.62 -2.44
C LEU A 148 -9.72 -5.75 -1.20
N THR A 149 -8.39 -5.63 -1.37
CA THR A 149 -7.43 -5.62 -0.26
C THR A 149 -7.70 -4.47 0.70
N ALA A 150 -7.94 -3.25 0.22
CA ALA A 150 -8.27 -2.10 1.07
C ALA A 150 -9.56 -2.32 1.89
N GLY A 151 -10.56 -3.01 1.33
CA GLY A 151 -11.76 -3.43 2.08
C GLY A 151 -11.45 -4.49 3.14
N GLY A 152 -10.51 -5.41 2.85
CA GLY A 152 -9.97 -6.38 3.81
C GLY A 152 -9.30 -5.71 5.00
N VAL A 153 -8.36 -4.79 4.75
CA VAL A 153 -7.64 -4.02 5.79
C VAL A 153 -8.61 -3.28 6.70
N ALA A 154 -9.59 -2.56 6.13
CA ALA A 154 -10.56 -1.83 6.95
C ALA A 154 -11.41 -2.74 7.84
N LEU A 155 -11.75 -3.93 7.36
CA LEU A 155 -12.53 -4.90 8.11
C LEU A 155 -11.71 -5.56 9.23
N GLU A 156 -10.44 -5.85 8.96
CA GLU A 156 -9.47 -6.31 9.97
C GLU A 156 -9.30 -5.27 11.07
N THR A 157 -9.00 -4.02 10.72
CA THR A 157 -8.78 -2.96 11.71
C THR A 157 -10.02 -2.67 12.57
N MET A 158 -11.22 -2.67 12.00
CA MET A 158 -12.42 -2.20 12.71
C MET A 158 -13.20 -3.31 13.42
N LEU A 159 -13.04 -4.57 13.01
CA LEU A 159 -13.81 -5.70 13.54
C LEU A 159 -12.93 -6.89 13.97
N ASP A 160 -11.60 -6.79 13.83
CA ASP A 160 -10.65 -7.88 14.11
C ASP A 160 -10.96 -9.18 13.34
N TRP A 161 -11.46 -9.02 12.11
CA TRP A 161 -11.80 -10.12 11.22
C TRP A 161 -10.72 -10.32 10.18
N ALA A 162 -10.42 -11.59 9.87
CA ALA A 162 -9.41 -11.92 8.87
C ALA A 162 -9.65 -11.15 7.55
N PRO A 163 -8.63 -10.51 6.95
CA PRO A 163 -8.74 -9.69 5.74
C PRO A 163 -9.42 -10.40 4.56
N THR A 164 -9.24 -11.72 4.47
CA THR A 164 -9.89 -12.58 3.48
C THR A 164 -11.41 -12.46 3.50
N ILE A 165 -12.02 -12.28 4.67
CA ILE A 165 -13.48 -12.12 4.79
C ILE A 165 -13.92 -10.82 4.11
N GLY A 166 -13.18 -9.72 4.33
CA GLY A 166 -13.47 -8.43 3.72
C GLY A 166 -13.34 -8.47 2.20
N ILE A 167 -12.30 -9.13 1.69
CA ILE A 167 -12.11 -9.38 0.25
C ILE A 167 -13.31 -10.13 -0.33
N LEU A 168 -13.75 -11.22 0.32
CA LEU A 168 -14.86 -12.05 -0.16
C LEU A 168 -16.21 -11.29 -0.11
N ILE A 169 -16.43 -10.47 0.91
CA ILE A 169 -17.60 -9.58 0.97
C ILE A 169 -17.59 -8.61 -0.23
N GLY A 170 -16.45 -7.96 -0.48
CA GLY A 170 -16.26 -7.08 -1.63
C GLY A 170 -16.54 -7.78 -2.96
N PHE A 171 -15.98 -8.98 -3.16
CA PHE A 171 -16.22 -9.82 -4.34
C PHE A 171 -17.72 -10.14 -4.52
N VAL A 172 -18.39 -10.63 -3.49
CA VAL A 172 -19.81 -11.01 -3.55
C VAL A 172 -20.67 -9.81 -3.92
N LEU A 173 -20.42 -8.66 -3.31
CA LEU A 173 -21.20 -7.45 -3.56
C LEU A 173 -20.97 -6.91 -4.97
N VAL A 174 -19.70 -6.78 -5.40
CA VAL A 174 -19.35 -6.39 -6.78
C VAL A 174 -20.04 -7.32 -7.78
N VAL A 175 -19.93 -8.64 -7.61
CA VAL A 175 -20.59 -9.60 -8.51
C VAL A 175 -22.12 -9.45 -8.47
N ALA A 176 -22.71 -9.32 -7.29
CA ALA A 176 -24.17 -9.34 -7.11
C ALA A 176 -24.87 -8.27 -7.96
N TYR A 177 -24.39 -7.03 -7.97
CA TYR A 177 -25.02 -5.96 -8.74
C TYR A 177 -24.41 -5.77 -10.13
N CYS A 178 -23.09 -5.98 -10.34
CA CYS A 178 -22.49 -5.89 -11.69
C CYS A 178 -23.02 -6.95 -12.63
N TYR A 179 -23.06 -8.20 -12.17
CA TYR A 179 -23.57 -9.29 -12.99
C TYR A 179 -25.06 -9.07 -13.31
N ALA A 180 -25.82 -8.51 -12.36
CA ALA A 180 -27.25 -8.36 -12.52
C ALA A 180 -27.65 -7.17 -13.41
N GLY A 181 -27.04 -5.99 -13.23
CA GLY A 181 -27.44 -4.74 -13.88
C GLY A 181 -26.34 -3.94 -14.58
N GLY A 182 -25.10 -4.44 -14.62
CA GLY A 182 -23.99 -3.81 -15.36
C GLY A 182 -23.67 -2.40 -14.87
N ILE A 183 -23.21 -1.54 -15.78
CA ILE A 183 -22.83 -0.16 -15.47
C ILE A 183 -23.99 0.67 -14.91
N ARG A 184 -25.24 0.34 -15.28
CA ARG A 184 -26.43 1.04 -14.75
C ARG A 184 -26.58 0.80 -13.26
N ALA A 185 -26.42 -0.45 -12.82
CA ALA A 185 -26.46 -0.79 -11.40
C ALA A 185 -25.32 -0.12 -10.66
N SER A 186 -24.10 -0.20 -11.20
CA SER A 186 -22.91 0.45 -10.66
C SER A 186 -23.12 1.97 -10.49
N ILE A 187 -23.58 2.69 -11.53
CA ILE A 187 -23.83 4.14 -11.41
C ILE A 187 -24.87 4.48 -10.32
N TRP A 188 -25.92 3.66 -10.16
CA TRP A 188 -26.93 3.90 -9.13
C TRP A 188 -26.40 3.63 -7.72
N THR A 189 -25.66 2.53 -7.53
CA THR A 189 -25.02 2.21 -6.26
C THR A 189 -24.00 3.28 -5.90
N ASP A 190 -23.17 3.70 -6.85
CA ASP A 190 -22.12 4.69 -6.63
C ASP A 190 -22.68 6.05 -6.20
N ALA A 191 -23.81 6.48 -6.80
CA ALA A 191 -24.47 7.72 -6.40
C ALA A 191 -24.99 7.67 -4.94
N ALA A 192 -25.54 6.53 -4.53
CA ALA A 192 -25.97 6.32 -3.15
C ALA A 192 -24.78 6.20 -2.18
N GLN A 193 -23.75 5.45 -2.57
CA GLN A 193 -22.49 5.23 -1.85
C GLN A 193 -21.74 6.54 -1.59
N SER A 194 -21.56 7.35 -2.63
CA SER A 194 -20.88 8.64 -2.54
C SER A 194 -21.59 9.62 -1.59
N SER A 195 -22.91 9.50 -1.43
CA SER A 195 -23.70 10.28 -0.46
C SER A 195 -23.44 9.82 0.99
N VAL A 196 -23.29 8.52 1.22
CA VAL A 196 -22.93 8.00 2.55
C VAL A 196 -21.49 8.37 2.89
N MET A 197 -20.57 8.20 1.94
CA MET A 197 -19.17 8.56 2.08
C MET A 197 -18.99 10.04 2.47
N ILE A 198 -19.66 10.98 1.78
CA ILE A 198 -19.46 12.42 2.05
C ILE A 198 -20.00 12.80 3.43
N VAL A 199 -21.16 12.24 3.82
CA VAL A 199 -21.76 12.51 5.13
C VAL A 199 -20.91 11.91 6.25
N GLY A 200 -20.49 10.65 6.11
CA GLY A 200 -19.63 9.97 7.07
C GLY A 200 -18.30 10.71 7.27
N SER A 201 -17.60 11.02 6.18
CA SER A 201 -16.34 11.77 6.23
C SER A 201 -16.49 13.18 6.77
N THR A 202 -17.61 13.86 6.50
CA THR A 202 -17.88 15.19 7.07
C THR A 202 -18.00 15.11 8.60
N ILE A 203 -18.74 14.12 9.10
CA ILE A 203 -18.90 13.91 10.55
C ILE A 203 -17.56 13.58 11.19
N LEU A 204 -16.80 12.63 10.61
CA LEU A 204 -15.47 12.26 11.11
C LEU A 204 -14.52 13.46 11.13
N CYS A 205 -14.46 14.22 10.03
CA CYS A 205 -13.60 15.40 9.94
C CYS A 205 -13.95 16.46 11.01
N MET A 206 -15.24 16.71 11.27
CA MET A 206 -15.65 17.67 12.29
C MET A 206 -15.25 17.22 13.70
N VAL A 207 -15.43 15.94 14.01
CA VAL A 207 -15.04 15.37 15.31
C VAL A 207 -13.53 15.40 15.47
N ALA A 208 -12.79 14.89 14.49
CA ALA A 208 -11.33 14.82 14.51
C ALA A 208 -10.69 16.22 14.61
N LEU A 209 -11.21 17.22 13.88
CA LEU A 209 -10.74 18.60 14.02
C LEU A 209 -11.00 19.15 15.42
N ASN A 210 -12.16 18.86 16.02
CA ASN A 210 -12.46 19.30 17.38
C ASN A 210 -11.53 18.63 18.41
N SER A 211 -11.27 17.33 18.27
CA SER A 211 -10.35 16.57 19.13
C SER A 211 -8.91 17.03 18.97
N SER A 212 -8.51 17.48 17.77
CA SER A 212 -7.18 18.05 17.48
C SER A 212 -7.01 19.51 17.95
N GLY A 213 -7.99 20.10 18.65
CA GLY A 213 -7.92 21.50 19.08
C GLY A 213 -8.18 22.53 17.96
N GLY A 214 -8.89 22.13 16.90
CA GLY A 214 -9.18 22.93 15.72
C GLY A 214 -7.98 23.04 14.76
N PHE A 215 -8.06 23.95 13.78
CA PHE A 215 -6.97 24.15 12.81
C PHE A 215 -5.66 24.60 13.45
N SER A 216 -5.72 25.39 14.52
CA SER A 216 -4.52 25.84 15.24
C SER A 216 -3.87 24.70 16.02
N GLY A 217 -4.65 23.87 16.70
CA GLY A 217 -4.12 22.70 17.38
C GLY A 217 -3.51 21.71 16.39
N LEU A 218 -4.20 21.42 15.28
CA LEU A 218 -3.68 20.55 14.22
C LEU A 218 -2.35 21.06 13.62
N HIS A 219 -2.21 22.36 13.37
CA HIS A 219 -0.95 22.93 12.89
C HIS A 219 0.17 22.84 13.93
N ASN A 220 -0.11 23.24 15.18
CA ASN A 220 0.89 23.29 16.23
C ASN A 220 1.40 21.88 16.61
N GLU A 221 0.50 20.89 16.63
CA GLU A 221 0.87 19.49 16.92
C GLU A 221 1.63 18.86 15.75
N LEU A 222 1.29 19.17 14.49
CA LEU A 222 2.10 18.72 13.36
C LEU A 222 3.50 19.34 13.39
N GLU A 223 3.62 20.63 13.69
CA GLU A 223 4.91 21.32 13.81
C GLU A 223 5.75 20.78 14.97
N SER A 224 5.09 20.36 16.07
CA SER A 224 5.78 19.75 17.22
C SER A 224 6.29 18.34 16.92
N ILE A 225 5.56 17.58 16.09
CA ILE A 225 5.98 16.25 15.60
C ILE A 225 7.18 16.38 14.66
N ASP A 226 7.03 17.19 13.61
CA ASP A 226 8.08 17.48 12.64
C ASP A 226 7.79 18.83 11.94
N PRO A 227 8.66 19.85 12.09
CA PRO A 227 8.49 21.14 11.39
C PRO A 227 8.38 21.01 9.86
N ALA A 228 8.92 19.96 9.25
CA ALA A 228 8.78 19.71 7.82
C ALA A 228 7.33 19.35 7.44
N MET A 229 6.53 18.77 8.33
CA MET A 229 5.14 18.40 8.08
C MET A 229 4.22 19.60 7.89
N VAL A 230 4.58 20.78 8.40
CA VAL A 230 3.81 22.02 8.17
C VAL A 230 4.36 22.84 7.00
N ASN A 231 5.36 22.32 6.29
CA ASN A 231 5.87 22.92 5.07
C ASN A 231 5.08 22.46 3.83
N VAL A 232 4.83 23.38 2.91
CA VAL A 232 4.15 23.07 1.65
C VAL A 232 5.08 22.37 0.65
N PHE A 233 6.40 22.43 0.82
CA PHE A 233 7.37 21.66 0.05
C PHE A 233 7.89 20.48 0.87
N PRO A 234 7.97 19.27 0.28
CA PRO A 234 8.65 18.16 0.93
C PRO A 234 10.16 18.40 0.89
N THR A 235 10.91 17.62 1.66
CA THR A 235 12.38 17.64 1.62
C THR A 235 12.91 16.71 0.52
N GLY A 236 14.17 16.91 0.13
CA GLY A 236 14.92 15.91 -0.64
C GLY A 236 14.49 15.68 -2.09
N LEU A 237 13.70 16.57 -2.72
CA LEU A 237 13.23 16.37 -4.10
C LEU A 237 14.39 16.19 -5.11
N LYS A 238 14.56 14.95 -5.60
CA LYS A 238 15.70 14.52 -6.43
C LYS A 238 15.77 15.22 -7.80
N PHE A 239 14.62 15.64 -8.32
CA PHE A 239 14.47 16.16 -9.69
C PHE A 239 13.89 17.58 -9.75
N GLY A 240 13.89 18.30 -8.61
CA GLY A 240 13.35 19.66 -8.50
C GLY A 240 11.84 19.73 -8.28
N ALA A 241 11.39 20.84 -7.72
CA ALA A 241 9.99 21.03 -7.34
C ALA A 241 9.07 21.17 -8.55
N THR A 242 9.54 21.73 -9.66
CA THR A 242 8.72 21.94 -10.85
C THR A 242 8.25 20.63 -11.44
N LEU A 243 9.16 19.65 -11.55
CA LEU A 243 8.83 18.37 -12.16
C LEU A 243 7.98 17.50 -11.22
N TRP A 244 8.24 17.59 -9.92
CA TRP A 244 7.40 16.97 -8.89
C TRP A 244 5.97 17.52 -8.89
N ILE A 245 5.79 18.84 -8.90
CA ILE A 245 4.47 19.49 -9.04
C ILE A 245 3.79 19.10 -10.35
N ALA A 246 4.52 19.13 -11.47
CA ALA A 246 3.99 18.76 -12.77
C ALA A 246 3.50 17.31 -12.80
N ALA A 247 4.09 16.41 -12.00
CA ALA A 247 3.69 15.01 -11.94
C ALA A 247 2.24 14.86 -11.47
N PHE A 248 1.80 15.70 -10.52
CA PHE A 248 0.41 15.73 -10.08
C PHE A 248 -0.56 16.26 -11.14
N PHE A 249 -0.12 17.23 -11.95
CA PHE A 249 -0.91 17.72 -13.08
C PHE A 249 -1.14 16.60 -14.09
N PHE A 250 -0.07 15.90 -14.49
CA PHE A 250 -0.17 14.76 -15.40
C PHE A 250 -0.91 13.58 -14.77
N GLY A 251 -0.83 13.41 -13.46
CA GLY A 251 -1.64 12.44 -12.73
C GLY A 251 -3.14 12.74 -12.81
N GLY A 252 -3.52 14.00 -12.58
CA GLY A 252 -4.90 14.48 -12.75
C GLY A 252 -5.40 14.41 -14.19
N LEU A 253 -4.54 14.73 -15.16
CA LEU A 253 -4.83 14.57 -16.58
C LEU A 253 -4.97 13.09 -16.96
N GLY A 254 -4.15 12.24 -16.34
CA GLY A 254 -4.11 10.78 -16.47
C GLY A 254 -5.42 10.07 -16.13
N VAL A 255 -6.31 10.75 -15.39
CA VAL A 255 -7.66 10.26 -15.09
C VAL A 255 -8.48 10.06 -16.38
N ALA A 256 -8.27 10.88 -17.41
CA ALA A 256 -8.91 10.67 -18.72
C ALA A 256 -8.39 9.45 -19.49
N GLY A 257 -7.25 8.89 -19.05
CA GLY A 257 -6.73 7.62 -19.53
C GLY A 257 -7.30 6.40 -18.79
N GLN A 258 -8.20 6.59 -17.81
CA GLN A 258 -8.74 5.50 -16.99
C GLN A 258 -10.04 4.94 -17.58
N PRO A 259 -10.05 3.69 -18.11
CA PRO A 259 -11.25 3.12 -18.71
C PRO A 259 -12.47 3.07 -17.77
N GLN A 260 -12.24 2.79 -16.49
CA GLN A 260 -13.26 2.71 -15.44
C GLN A 260 -13.97 4.05 -15.20
N VAL A 261 -13.25 5.18 -15.27
CA VAL A 261 -13.83 6.53 -15.14
C VAL A 261 -14.46 6.96 -16.47
N VAL A 262 -13.77 6.73 -17.58
CA VAL A 262 -14.24 7.08 -18.93
C VAL A 262 -15.58 6.42 -19.26
N SER A 263 -15.81 5.19 -18.81
CA SER A 263 -17.08 4.49 -19.03
C SER A 263 -18.30 5.31 -18.59
N ARG A 264 -18.20 6.11 -17.52
CA ARG A 264 -19.27 7.01 -17.03
C ARG A 264 -19.53 8.13 -18.02
N VAL A 265 -18.47 8.73 -18.54
CA VAL A 265 -18.55 9.78 -19.57
C VAL A 265 -19.19 9.24 -20.84
N MET A 266 -18.89 7.99 -21.22
CA MET A 266 -19.50 7.31 -22.36
C MET A 266 -20.99 6.99 -22.16
N THR A 267 -21.53 7.03 -20.93
CA THR A 267 -22.98 6.90 -20.67
C THR A 267 -23.78 8.18 -20.93
N LEU A 268 -23.09 9.30 -21.19
CA LEU A 268 -23.71 10.59 -21.43
C LEU A 268 -24.04 10.77 -22.91
N LYS A 269 -25.24 11.29 -23.16
CA LYS A 269 -25.79 11.45 -24.51
C LYS A 269 -25.05 12.47 -25.38
N ASP A 270 -24.67 13.61 -24.83
CA ASP A 270 -24.10 14.72 -25.58
C ASP A 270 -23.19 15.64 -24.75
N ASP A 271 -22.55 16.62 -25.41
CA ASP A 271 -21.65 17.59 -24.76
C ASP A 271 -22.36 18.48 -23.73
N ARG A 272 -23.68 18.68 -23.83
CA ARG A 272 -24.44 19.43 -22.82
C ARG A 272 -24.54 18.60 -21.54
N ALA A 273 -24.92 17.34 -21.64
CA ALA A 273 -24.95 16.39 -20.55
C ALA A 273 -23.56 16.24 -19.90
N ARG A 274 -22.49 16.19 -20.72
CA ARG A 274 -21.10 16.16 -20.24
C ARG A 274 -20.70 17.40 -19.45
N LYS A 275 -21.06 18.60 -19.90
CA LYS A 275 -20.79 19.85 -19.16
C LYS A 275 -21.54 19.91 -17.83
N GLU A 276 -22.78 19.43 -17.81
CA GLU A 276 -23.55 19.32 -16.56
C GLU A 276 -22.89 18.32 -15.61
N ALA A 277 -22.47 17.15 -16.11
CA ALA A 277 -21.74 16.15 -15.33
C ALA A 277 -20.41 16.71 -14.78
N MET A 278 -19.68 17.51 -15.55
CA MET A 278 -18.46 18.19 -15.09
C MET A 278 -18.72 19.08 -13.88
N VAL A 279 -19.82 19.87 -13.89
CA VAL A 279 -20.17 20.73 -12.75
C VAL A 279 -20.47 19.88 -11.51
N TRP A 280 -21.31 18.85 -11.66
CA TRP A 280 -21.62 17.92 -10.57
C TRP A 280 -20.35 17.23 -10.04
N PHE A 281 -19.43 16.83 -10.91
CA PHE A 281 -18.18 16.19 -10.54
C PHE A 281 -17.36 17.09 -9.61
N PHE A 282 -17.11 18.35 -9.97
CA PHE A 282 -16.29 19.25 -9.13
C PHE A 282 -17.01 19.73 -7.88
N VAL A 283 -18.33 19.92 -7.92
CA VAL A 283 -19.14 20.24 -6.73
C VAL A 283 -19.06 19.12 -5.70
N TRP A 284 -18.94 17.86 -6.15
CA TRP A 284 -18.86 16.70 -5.26
C TRP A 284 -17.41 16.34 -4.87
N GLN A 285 -16.47 16.37 -5.82
CA GLN A 285 -15.08 16.00 -5.60
C GLN A 285 -14.33 16.98 -4.69
N THR A 286 -14.58 18.29 -4.83
CA THR A 286 -13.82 19.32 -4.09
C THR A 286 -14.03 19.21 -2.58
N PRO A 287 -15.26 19.07 -2.04
CA PRO A 287 -15.43 18.78 -0.62
C PRO A 287 -14.75 17.48 -0.19
N PHE A 288 -14.86 16.41 -0.99
CA PHE A 288 -14.23 15.13 -0.66
C PHE A 288 -12.73 15.26 -0.43
N ILE A 289 -12.00 15.86 -1.38
CA ILE A 289 -10.54 15.95 -1.27
C ILE A 289 -10.10 16.83 -0.09
N VAL A 290 -10.87 17.87 0.23
CA VAL A 290 -10.63 18.71 1.42
C VAL A 290 -10.87 17.91 2.70
N LEU A 291 -11.95 17.14 2.79
CA LEU A 291 -12.25 16.31 3.95
C LEU A 291 -11.16 15.26 4.19
N MET A 292 -10.74 14.56 3.13
CA MET A 292 -9.72 13.52 3.21
C MET A 292 -8.36 14.10 3.61
N PHE A 293 -8.02 15.29 3.09
CA PHE A 293 -6.82 16.01 3.47
C PHE A 293 -6.79 16.33 4.98
N LEU A 294 -7.88 16.90 5.50
CA LEU A 294 -7.98 17.25 6.92
C LEU A 294 -8.01 16.02 7.83
N ILE A 295 -8.69 14.95 7.41
CA ILE A 295 -8.71 13.69 8.16
C ILE A 295 -7.30 13.09 8.21
N GLY A 296 -6.55 13.05 7.10
CA GLY A 296 -5.18 12.51 7.10
C GLY A 296 -4.23 13.26 8.04
N LEU A 297 -4.34 14.59 8.09
CA LEU A 297 -3.58 15.41 9.04
C LEU A 297 -4.01 15.12 10.49
N ALA A 298 -5.31 14.99 10.73
CA ALA A 298 -5.82 14.66 12.06
C ALA A 298 -5.41 13.25 12.51
N CYS A 299 -5.33 12.27 11.60
CA CYS A 299 -4.78 10.95 11.91
C CYS A 299 -3.36 11.06 12.45
N ARG A 300 -2.49 11.88 11.82
CA ARG A 300 -1.11 12.05 12.29
C ARG A 300 -1.02 12.69 13.68
N VAL A 301 -1.89 13.66 13.96
CA VAL A 301 -1.93 14.36 15.25
C VAL A 301 -2.51 13.50 16.37
N LEU A 302 -3.58 12.76 16.09
CA LEU A 302 -4.34 12.03 17.11
C LEU A 302 -3.84 10.59 17.32
N LEU A 303 -3.14 10.03 16.34
CA LEU A 303 -2.59 8.67 16.36
C LEU A 303 -1.10 8.65 15.95
N PRO A 304 -0.22 9.44 16.61
CA PRO A 304 1.21 9.52 16.25
C PRO A 304 1.96 8.19 16.39
N GLU A 305 1.48 7.29 17.25
CA GLU A 305 2.03 5.98 17.56
C GLU A 305 1.96 4.98 16.40
N LEU A 306 1.09 5.20 15.42
CA LEU A 306 0.98 4.33 14.24
C LEU A 306 2.27 4.30 13.40
N GLY A 307 3.08 5.36 13.49
CA GLY A 307 4.32 5.45 12.73
C GLY A 307 4.12 5.33 11.21
N ALA A 308 5.18 4.96 10.50
CA ALA A 308 5.09 4.82 9.05
C ALA A 308 4.31 3.56 8.61
N ASP A 309 4.46 2.48 9.36
CA ASP A 309 3.88 1.17 9.02
C ASP A 309 2.36 1.15 9.23
N GLY A 310 1.85 1.86 10.24
CA GLY A 310 0.42 1.99 10.53
C GLY A 310 -0.29 3.11 9.75
N ALA A 311 0.39 3.85 8.88
CA ALA A 311 -0.20 5.02 8.20
C ALA A 311 -1.49 4.68 7.42
N GLN A 312 -1.61 3.46 6.88
CA GLN A 312 -2.77 3.01 6.11
C GLN A 312 -3.99 2.66 6.97
N THR A 313 -3.80 2.31 8.25
CA THR A 313 -4.89 2.01 9.19
C THR A 313 -5.42 3.24 9.90
N GLY A 314 -4.80 4.42 9.70
CA GLY A 314 -5.13 5.65 10.42
C GLY A 314 -6.60 6.09 10.34
N LEU A 315 -7.25 6.04 9.16
CA LEU A 315 -8.69 6.40 9.08
C LEU A 315 -9.60 5.37 9.80
N PRO A 316 -9.45 4.05 9.56
CA PRO A 316 -10.19 3.05 10.33
C PRO A 316 -10.03 3.19 11.84
N GLU A 317 -8.80 3.35 12.32
CA GLU A 317 -8.51 3.53 13.76
C GLU A 317 -9.12 4.81 14.31
N LEU A 318 -8.94 5.94 13.60
CA LEU A 318 -9.52 7.21 14.02
C LEU A 318 -11.05 7.15 14.12
N ALA A 319 -11.70 6.40 13.23
CA ALA A 319 -13.14 6.21 13.30
C ALA A 319 -13.56 5.38 14.53
N MET A 320 -12.77 4.37 14.92
CA MET A 320 -13.06 3.55 16.09
C MET A 320 -12.83 4.29 17.41
N THR A 321 -11.81 5.14 17.46
CA THR A 321 -11.46 5.90 18.66
C THR A 321 -12.36 7.13 18.87
N GLU A 322 -12.64 7.90 17.81
CA GLU A 322 -13.31 9.20 17.93
C GLU A 322 -14.84 9.12 17.79
N LEU A 323 -15.38 8.11 17.11
CA LEU A 323 -16.81 8.04 16.82
C LEU A 323 -17.59 7.13 17.78
N SER A 324 -18.92 7.25 17.70
CA SER A 324 -19.82 6.23 18.25
C SER A 324 -19.78 4.96 17.40
N PRO A 325 -19.99 3.76 17.96
CA PRO A 325 -19.95 2.50 17.21
C PRO A 325 -20.82 2.50 15.95
N PHE A 326 -22.01 3.09 16.03
CA PHE A 326 -22.89 3.23 14.86
C PHE A 326 -22.21 4.04 13.74
N LEU A 327 -21.58 5.16 14.08
CA LEU A 327 -20.86 6.01 13.11
C LEU A 327 -19.55 5.36 12.64
N GLY A 328 -18.89 4.57 13.49
CA GLY A 328 -17.79 3.68 13.07
C GLY A 328 -18.24 2.74 11.95
N GLY A 329 -19.40 2.09 12.10
CA GLY A 329 -20.00 1.28 11.04
C GLY A 329 -20.38 2.06 9.77
N VAL A 330 -20.71 3.36 9.87
CA VAL A 330 -20.91 4.24 8.69
C VAL A 330 -19.59 4.47 7.95
N ILE A 331 -18.48 4.66 8.68
CA ILE A 331 -17.15 4.83 8.08
C ILE A 331 -16.69 3.52 7.43
N LEU A 332 -16.84 2.38 8.11
CA LEU A 332 -16.57 1.06 7.53
C LEU A 332 -17.38 0.87 6.24
N ALA A 333 -18.67 1.21 6.26
CA ALA A 333 -19.51 1.17 5.06
C ALA A 333 -19.06 2.14 3.98
N SER A 334 -18.47 3.29 4.33
CA SER A 334 -17.93 4.28 3.40
C SER A 334 -16.65 3.79 2.71
N ILE A 335 -15.77 3.08 3.44
CA ILE A 335 -14.57 2.45 2.85
C ILE A 335 -14.98 1.34 1.89
N PHE A 336 -15.91 0.48 2.30
CA PHE A 336 -16.48 -0.56 1.43
C PHE A 336 -17.22 0.05 0.21
N ALA A 337 -17.95 1.13 0.41
CA ALA A 337 -18.59 1.87 -0.67
C ALA A 337 -17.58 2.37 -1.71
N ALA A 338 -16.46 2.96 -1.26
CA ALA A 338 -15.41 3.47 -2.13
C ALA A 338 -14.68 2.34 -2.88
N THR A 339 -14.33 1.26 -2.19
CA THR A 339 -13.58 0.14 -2.79
C THR A 339 -14.43 -0.62 -3.80
N MET A 340 -15.70 -0.91 -3.48
CA MET A 340 -16.59 -1.65 -4.38
C MET A 340 -17.02 -0.85 -5.61
N SER A 341 -17.27 0.46 -5.47
CA SER A 341 -17.60 1.37 -6.59
C SER A 341 -16.44 1.61 -7.56
N THR A 342 -15.23 1.22 -7.17
CA THR A 342 -14.06 1.23 -8.03
C THR A 342 -13.80 -0.15 -8.62
N ALA A 343 -13.86 -1.20 -7.80
CA ALA A 343 -13.67 -2.58 -8.24
C ALA A 343 -14.72 -3.00 -9.30
N ASP A 344 -15.99 -2.66 -9.10
CA ASP A 344 -17.05 -2.92 -10.08
C ASP A 344 -16.78 -2.29 -11.46
N SER A 345 -16.24 -1.08 -11.45
CA SER A 345 -16.01 -0.22 -12.58
C SER A 345 -14.83 -0.70 -13.39
N GLN A 346 -13.80 -1.17 -12.69
CA GLN A 346 -12.65 -1.83 -13.28
C GLN A 346 -13.04 -3.16 -13.90
N VAL A 347 -13.84 -3.97 -13.20
CA VAL A 347 -14.37 -5.24 -13.72
C VAL A 347 -15.19 -5.01 -14.99
N LEU A 348 -16.08 -4.03 -15.01
CA LEU A 348 -16.90 -3.69 -16.19
C LEU A 348 -16.06 -3.11 -17.33
N ALA A 349 -15.05 -2.30 -17.03
CA ALA A 349 -14.15 -1.76 -18.05
C ALA A 349 -13.26 -2.84 -18.68
N CYS A 350 -12.72 -3.76 -17.88
CA CYS A 350 -12.06 -4.97 -18.36
C CYS A 350 -12.99 -5.82 -19.21
N THR A 351 -14.25 -5.96 -18.79
CA THR A 351 -15.26 -6.69 -19.56
C THR A 351 -15.44 -6.07 -20.94
N ALA A 352 -15.61 -4.75 -21.02
CA ALA A 352 -15.71 -4.03 -22.29
C ALA A 352 -14.44 -4.22 -23.15
N ALA A 353 -13.25 -4.07 -22.57
CA ALA A 353 -11.99 -4.27 -23.29
C ALA A 353 -11.86 -5.69 -23.87
N ILE A 354 -12.27 -6.72 -23.10
CA ILE A 354 -12.23 -8.11 -23.56
C ILE A 354 -13.27 -8.38 -24.65
N THR A 355 -14.53 -7.98 -24.46
CA THR A 355 -15.62 -8.35 -25.38
C THR A 355 -15.64 -7.51 -26.64
N ASP A 356 -15.14 -6.28 -26.59
CA ASP A 356 -15.19 -5.38 -27.74
C ASP A 356 -13.88 -5.38 -28.52
N ASP A 357 -12.72 -5.50 -27.86
CA ASP A 357 -11.43 -5.41 -28.53
C ASP A 357 -10.65 -6.73 -28.60
N VAL A 358 -10.49 -7.46 -27.49
CA VAL A 358 -9.73 -8.74 -27.49
C VAL A 358 -10.44 -9.81 -28.30
N ARG A 359 -11.76 -9.94 -28.09
CA ARG A 359 -12.66 -10.90 -28.73
C ARG A 359 -13.92 -10.21 -29.26
N PRO A 360 -13.80 -9.37 -30.32
CA PRO A 360 -14.90 -8.57 -30.85
C PRO A 360 -16.12 -9.41 -31.28
N GLU A 361 -15.91 -10.70 -31.59
CA GLU A 361 -16.97 -11.68 -31.85
C GLU A 361 -17.97 -11.84 -30.69
N TRP A 362 -17.60 -11.47 -29.46
CA TRP A 362 -18.45 -11.55 -28.26
C TRP A 362 -19.21 -10.25 -27.96
N SER A 363 -18.92 -9.17 -28.69
CA SER A 363 -19.42 -7.81 -28.43
C SER A 363 -20.96 -7.68 -28.42
N GLN A 364 -21.67 -8.58 -29.11
CA GLN A 364 -23.14 -8.60 -29.15
C GLN A 364 -23.76 -9.74 -28.33
N ASP A 365 -22.95 -10.63 -27.77
CA ASP A 365 -23.43 -11.74 -26.93
C ASP A 365 -23.50 -11.31 -25.46
N HIS A 366 -24.65 -10.77 -25.08
CA HIS A 366 -24.90 -10.32 -23.71
C HIS A 366 -24.66 -11.42 -22.64
N LYS A 367 -24.94 -12.69 -22.96
CA LYS A 367 -24.70 -13.79 -22.01
C LYS A 367 -23.21 -14.02 -21.80
N THR A 368 -22.43 -13.97 -22.88
CA THR A 368 -20.97 -14.09 -22.80
C THR A 368 -20.36 -12.87 -22.11
N THR A 369 -20.83 -11.65 -22.38
CA THR A 369 -20.39 -10.44 -21.64
C THR A 369 -20.53 -10.62 -20.13
N LYS A 370 -21.69 -11.09 -19.65
CA LYS A 370 -21.90 -11.34 -18.22
C LYS A 370 -20.97 -12.39 -17.63
N LYS A 371 -20.65 -13.46 -18.39
CA LYS A 371 -19.68 -14.48 -17.96
C LYS A 371 -18.26 -13.90 -17.87
N VAL A 372 -17.89 -13.02 -18.80
CA VAL A 372 -16.60 -12.31 -18.75
C VAL A 372 -16.54 -11.40 -17.52
N THR A 373 -17.61 -10.67 -17.18
CA THR A 373 -17.67 -9.88 -15.93
C THR A 373 -17.36 -10.74 -14.71
N LEU A 374 -17.99 -11.91 -14.59
CA LEU A 374 -17.74 -12.82 -13.48
C LEU A 374 -16.29 -13.33 -13.48
N ALA A 375 -15.77 -13.72 -14.65
CA ALA A 375 -14.39 -14.22 -14.77
C ALA A 375 -13.36 -13.16 -14.35
N VAL A 376 -13.55 -11.89 -14.75
CA VAL A 376 -12.67 -10.78 -14.36
C VAL A 376 -12.78 -10.51 -12.86
N ALA A 377 -13.98 -10.52 -12.27
CA ALA A 377 -14.15 -10.33 -10.83
C ALA A 377 -13.46 -11.44 -10.03
N VAL A 378 -13.59 -12.70 -10.46
CA VAL A 378 -12.88 -13.84 -9.86
C VAL A 378 -11.37 -13.66 -10.01
N PHE A 379 -10.89 -13.27 -11.20
CA PHE A 379 -9.47 -13.06 -11.44
C PHE A 379 -8.87 -11.96 -10.55
N ALA A 380 -9.53 -10.81 -10.43
CA ALA A 380 -9.09 -9.73 -9.52
C ALA A 380 -9.09 -10.17 -8.05
N THR A 381 -10.08 -10.95 -7.65
CA THR A 381 -10.16 -11.51 -6.28
C THR A 381 -9.02 -12.47 -6.01
N LEU A 382 -8.69 -13.34 -6.98
CA LEU A 382 -7.54 -14.24 -6.86
C LEU A 382 -6.22 -13.48 -6.75
N ILE A 383 -6.04 -12.40 -7.52
CA ILE A 383 -4.84 -11.54 -7.37
C ILE A 383 -4.76 -10.97 -5.95
N SER A 384 -5.88 -10.49 -5.39
CA SER A 384 -5.92 -9.93 -4.03
C SER A 384 -5.58 -11.00 -2.97
N LEU A 385 -6.19 -12.18 -3.05
CA LEU A 385 -5.94 -13.29 -2.12
C LEU A 385 -4.51 -13.81 -2.19
N VAL A 386 -3.97 -13.96 -3.40
CA VAL A 386 -2.58 -14.38 -3.60
C VAL A 386 -1.63 -13.31 -3.08
N GLY A 387 -1.93 -12.03 -3.31
CA GLY A 387 -1.07 -10.94 -2.88
C GLY A 387 -0.88 -10.88 -1.36
N GLN A 388 -1.93 -11.20 -0.59
CA GLN A 388 -1.83 -11.29 0.88
C GLN A 388 -0.85 -12.36 1.38
N GLN A 389 -0.40 -13.29 0.52
CA GLN A 389 0.53 -14.36 0.90
C GLN A 389 2.00 -14.01 0.61
N PHE A 390 2.28 -12.89 -0.07
CA PHE A 390 3.63 -12.51 -0.49
C PHE A 390 3.99 -11.13 0.05
N PRO A 391 4.82 -11.04 1.12
CA PRO A 391 5.34 -9.77 1.62
C PRO A 391 6.01 -8.98 0.48
N GLY A 392 5.74 -7.67 0.41
CA GLY A 392 6.17 -6.78 -0.67
C GLY A 392 5.23 -6.73 -1.87
N PHE A 393 4.27 -7.65 -1.99
CA PHE A 393 3.27 -7.65 -3.07
C PHE A 393 1.92 -7.13 -2.57
N GLY A 394 1.75 -5.81 -2.67
CA GLY A 394 0.47 -5.15 -2.37
C GLY A 394 0.33 -4.62 -0.95
N ASP A 395 1.44 -4.58 -0.20
CA ASP A 395 1.55 -3.94 1.12
C ASP A 395 1.13 -2.46 1.08
N SER A 396 1.32 -1.80 -0.07
CA SER A 396 0.86 -0.43 -0.27
C SER A 396 -0.28 -0.34 -1.29
N VAL A 397 -1.50 -0.15 -0.79
CA VAL A 397 -2.66 0.22 -1.61
C VAL A 397 -2.36 1.46 -2.44
N PHE A 398 -1.69 2.47 -1.86
CA PHE A 398 -1.30 3.69 -2.58
C PHE A 398 -0.45 3.39 -3.81
N SER A 399 0.63 2.63 -3.63
CA SER A 399 1.60 2.34 -4.71
C SER A 399 0.98 1.51 -5.84
N LEU A 400 0.15 0.52 -5.51
CA LEU A 400 -0.56 -0.28 -6.52
C LEU A 400 -1.51 0.57 -7.38
N VAL A 401 -2.26 1.47 -6.73
CA VAL A 401 -3.19 2.36 -7.43
C VAL A 401 -2.44 3.37 -8.30
N VAL A 402 -1.40 3.99 -7.75
CA VAL A 402 -0.53 4.93 -8.44
C VAL A 402 0.08 4.29 -9.70
N LEU A 403 0.60 3.07 -9.58
CA LEU A 403 1.16 2.33 -10.71
C LEU A 403 0.11 2.09 -11.80
N ALA A 404 -1.10 1.64 -11.44
CA ALA A 404 -2.15 1.37 -12.41
C ALA A 404 -2.67 2.65 -13.09
N VAL A 405 -2.93 3.71 -12.31
CA VAL A 405 -3.43 4.99 -12.83
C VAL A 405 -2.41 5.62 -13.77
N TYR A 406 -1.14 5.64 -13.38
CA TYR A 406 -0.10 6.29 -14.17
C TYR A 406 0.38 5.43 -15.35
N GLY A 407 0.35 4.11 -15.23
CA GLY A 407 0.54 3.19 -16.36
C GLY A 407 -0.48 3.45 -17.47
N LEU A 408 -1.77 3.42 -17.13
CA LEU A 408 -2.84 3.66 -18.11
C LEU A 408 -2.90 5.11 -18.58
N GLY A 409 -2.64 6.08 -17.70
CA GLY A 409 -2.52 7.49 -18.06
C GLY A 409 -1.41 7.71 -19.10
N GLY A 410 -0.25 7.09 -18.92
CA GLY A 410 0.87 7.14 -19.87
C GLY A 410 0.55 6.52 -21.23
N ILE A 411 -0.27 5.47 -21.26
CA ILE A 411 -0.69 4.80 -22.50
C ILE A 411 -1.75 5.64 -23.24
N PHE A 412 -2.83 6.00 -22.55
CA PHE A 412 -4.02 6.54 -23.20
C PHE A 412 -3.98 8.04 -23.42
N VAL A 413 -3.44 8.83 -22.48
CA VAL A 413 -3.46 10.30 -22.63
C VAL A 413 -2.69 10.76 -23.87
N PRO A 414 -1.46 10.29 -24.15
CA PRO A 414 -0.74 10.66 -25.37
C PRO A 414 -1.48 10.22 -26.64
N MET A 415 -2.01 8.99 -26.66
CA MET A 415 -2.77 8.46 -27.80
C MET A 415 -4.02 9.28 -28.10
N ILE A 416 -4.79 9.61 -27.07
CA ILE A 416 -6.01 10.42 -27.20
C ILE A 416 -5.67 11.84 -27.61
N LEU A 417 -4.59 12.44 -27.08
CA LEU A 417 -4.15 13.78 -27.47
C LEU A 417 -3.74 13.84 -28.94
N VAL A 418 -2.93 12.89 -29.41
CA VAL A 418 -2.51 12.79 -30.82
C VAL A 418 -3.72 12.66 -31.75
N ARG A 419 -4.67 11.80 -31.41
CA ARG A 419 -5.91 11.63 -32.18
C ARG A 419 -6.85 12.84 -32.10
N MET A 420 -6.94 13.50 -30.95
CA MET A 420 -7.69 14.75 -30.78
C MET A 420 -7.09 15.89 -31.60
N MET A 421 -5.77 15.89 -31.81
CA MET A 421 -5.08 16.78 -32.73
C MET A 421 -5.37 16.46 -34.20
N GLY A 422 -6.09 15.38 -34.51
CA GLY A 422 -6.45 14.98 -35.88
C GLY A 422 -5.33 14.22 -36.58
N TYR A 423 -4.33 13.73 -35.86
CA TYR A 423 -3.36 12.78 -36.38
C TYR A 423 -3.87 11.37 -36.08
N GLU A 424 -3.96 10.51 -37.08
CA GLU A 424 -4.41 9.13 -36.94
C GLU A 424 -3.22 8.18 -37.13
N PRO A 425 -2.53 7.75 -36.05
CA PRO A 425 -1.38 6.88 -36.19
C PRO A 425 -1.81 5.50 -36.70
N ASP A 426 -0.95 4.90 -37.52
CA ASP A 426 -1.14 3.53 -37.97
C ASP A 426 -0.84 2.52 -36.84
N THR A 427 -1.10 1.23 -37.11
CA THR A 427 -0.96 0.16 -36.12
C THR A 427 0.44 0.11 -35.49
N PRO A 428 1.55 0.04 -36.26
CA PRO A 428 2.89 0.00 -35.66
C PRO A 428 3.21 1.26 -34.85
N HIS A 429 2.84 2.45 -35.33
CA HIS A 429 3.05 3.69 -34.60
C HIS A 429 2.34 3.67 -33.24
N SER A 430 1.05 3.32 -33.24
CA SER A 430 0.23 3.25 -32.04
C SER A 430 0.81 2.25 -31.02
N ILE A 431 1.19 1.04 -31.48
CA ILE A 431 1.78 0.02 -30.61
C ILE A 431 3.11 0.49 -30.03
N MET A 432 4.00 1.07 -30.84
CA MET A 432 5.30 1.56 -30.36
C MET A 432 5.14 2.66 -29.30
N MET A 433 4.18 3.58 -29.46
CA MET A 433 3.87 4.58 -28.44
C MET A 433 3.43 3.94 -27.11
N MET A 434 2.52 2.96 -27.15
CA MET A 434 2.02 2.30 -25.95
C MET A 434 3.09 1.46 -25.24
N ILE A 435 3.92 0.75 -26.01
CA ILE A 435 5.03 -0.03 -25.44
C ILE A 435 6.10 0.90 -24.85
N ALA A 436 6.42 2.01 -25.51
CA ALA A 436 7.34 3.00 -24.97
C ALA A 436 6.82 3.61 -23.66
N ALA A 437 5.52 3.92 -23.58
CA ALA A 437 4.90 4.39 -22.35
C ALA A 437 5.03 3.37 -21.21
N MET A 438 4.72 2.11 -21.48
CA MET A 438 4.82 1.01 -20.51
C MET A 438 6.26 0.80 -20.05
N LEU A 439 7.23 0.77 -20.97
CA LEU A 439 8.64 0.65 -20.62
C LEU A 439 9.12 1.84 -19.81
N GLY A 440 8.68 3.06 -20.14
CA GLY A 440 8.96 4.26 -19.35
C GLY A 440 8.50 4.13 -17.90
N VAL A 441 7.27 3.63 -17.69
CA VAL A 441 6.71 3.42 -16.34
C VAL A 441 7.47 2.33 -15.58
N VAL A 442 7.70 1.17 -16.21
CA VAL A 442 8.36 0.01 -15.57
C VAL A 442 9.81 0.31 -15.25
N ILE A 443 10.59 0.84 -16.21
CA ILE A 443 12.00 1.18 -16.00
C ILE A 443 12.12 2.21 -14.87
N TRP A 444 11.27 3.24 -14.86
CA TRP A 444 11.32 4.27 -13.82
C TRP A 444 10.99 3.73 -12.42
N THR A 445 10.02 2.82 -12.35
CA THR A 445 9.62 2.17 -11.09
C THR A 445 10.75 1.27 -10.58
N VAL A 446 11.36 0.45 -11.46
CA VAL A 446 12.47 -0.45 -11.09
C VAL A 446 13.72 0.31 -10.64
N LEU A 447 13.95 1.52 -11.15
CA LEU A 447 15.06 2.37 -10.73
C LEU A 447 14.85 3.04 -9.36
N GLY A 448 13.71 2.87 -8.70
CA GLY A 448 13.43 3.50 -7.41
C GLY A 448 13.24 5.02 -7.48
N TYR A 449 12.84 5.54 -8.63
CA TYR A 449 12.56 6.97 -8.82
C TYR A 449 11.08 7.33 -8.71
N GLY A 450 10.22 6.36 -8.36
CA GLY A 450 8.77 6.51 -8.26
C GLY A 450 8.25 6.89 -6.86
N ASP A 451 9.12 6.98 -5.87
CA ASP A 451 8.74 7.25 -4.47
C ASP A 451 8.39 8.72 -4.22
N ALA A 452 8.01 9.07 -3.00
CA ALA A 452 7.49 10.40 -2.65
C ALA A 452 8.47 11.56 -2.94
N GLU A 453 9.77 11.31 -2.84
CA GLU A 453 10.87 12.24 -3.17
C GLU A 453 11.24 12.24 -4.67
N GLY A 454 10.72 11.26 -5.41
CA GLY A 454 10.98 11.04 -6.82
C GLY A 454 9.95 11.71 -7.71
N ILE A 455 9.75 11.14 -8.90
CA ILE A 455 8.72 11.57 -9.84
C ILE A 455 7.83 10.38 -10.12
N PHE A 456 6.51 10.60 -10.03
CA PHE A 456 5.57 9.56 -10.38
C PHE A 456 5.81 9.01 -11.80
N PRO A 457 5.71 7.69 -12.00
CA PRO A 457 6.02 7.05 -13.30
C PRO A 457 5.20 7.54 -14.50
N SER A 458 4.13 8.32 -14.28
CA SER A 458 3.33 8.94 -15.35
C SER A 458 4.15 9.86 -16.25
N ILE A 459 5.04 10.68 -15.69
CA ILE A 459 5.87 11.61 -16.48
C ILE A 459 6.76 10.87 -17.49
N PRO A 460 7.63 9.93 -17.06
CA PRO A 460 8.48 9.21 -18.01
C PRO A 460 7.65 8.36 -18.99
N GLY A 461 6.51 7.80 -18.57
CA GLY A 461 5.59 7.09 -19.47
C GLY A 461 5.02 8.00 -20.57
N VAL A 462 4.40 9.12 -20.19
CA VAL A 462 3.86 10.13 -21.13
C VAL A 462 4.97 10.69 -22.03
N GLY A 463 6.12 11.00 -21.44
CA GLY A 463 7.30 11.50 -22.15
C GLY A 463 7.81 10.52 -23.20
N ALA A 464 7.93 9.24 -22.86
CA ALA A 464 8.38 8.19 -23.78
C ALA A 464 7.39 7.99 -24.94
N ALA A 465 6.08 8.05 -24.68
CA ALA A 465 5.06 7.96 -25.71
C ALA A 465 5.14 9.12 -26.72
N PHE A 466 5.25 10.36 -26.24
CA PHE A 466 5.38 11.54 -27.10
C PHE A 466 6.72 11.57 -27.84
N ALA A 467 7.82 11.22 -27.18
CA ALA A 467 9.12 11.10 -27.81
C ALA A 467 9.07 10.11 -28.97
N THR A 468 8.43 8.96 -28.77
CA THR A 468 8.23 7.95 -29.81
C THR A 468 7.37 8.50 -30.96
N HIS A 469 6.27 9.18 -30.65
CA HIS A 469 5.42 9.81 -31.67
C HIS A 469 6.20 10.77 -32.58
N PHE A 470 6.94 11.73 -31.98
CA PHE A 470 7.70 12.71 -32.74
C PHE A 470 8.85 12.08 -33.52
N LEU A 471 9.54 11.08 -32.94
CA LEU A 471 10.63 10.36 -33.60
C LEU A 471 10.12 9.57 -34.80
N LEU A 472 8.96 8.92 -34.71
CA LEU A 472 8.34 8.23 -35.83
C LEU A 472 7.88 9.19 -36.92
N CYS A 473 7.27 10.32 -36.56
CA CYS A 473 6.91 11.38 -37.51
C CYS A 473 8.12 11.96 -38.25
N TRP A 474 9.30 11.96 -37.62
CA TRP A 474 10.53 12.46 -38.23
C TRP A 474 11.24 11.43 -39.11
N LEU A 475 11.21 10.14 -38.72
CA LEU A 475 11.97 9.07 -39.40
C LEU A 475 11.18 8.32 -40.46
N ARG A 476 9.85 8.25 -40.38
CA ARG A 476 9.03 7.44 -41.31
C ARG A 476 8.46 8.31 -42.42
N ASP A 477 8.78 7.95 -43.66
CA ASP A 477 8.21 8.58 -44.86
C ASP A 477 6.68 8.43 -44.94
N ASP A 478 6.13 7.34 -44.38
CA ASP A 478 4.68 7.07 -44.33
C ASP A 478 3.93 7.97 -43.33
N SER A 479 4.63 8.68 -42.44
CA SER A 479 4.00 9.53 -41.45
C SER A 479 3.58 10.87 -42.05
N PRO A 480 2.40 11.41 -41.72
CA PRO A 480 2.04 12.77 -42.09
C PRO A 480 3.13 13.77 -41.70
N SER A 481 3.42 14.71 -42.61
CA SER A 481 4.48 15.71 -42.41
C SER A 481 4.24 16.63 -41.21
N ASN A 482 2.99 16.74 -40.74
CA ASN A 482 2.63 17.48 -39.54
C ASN A 482 2.33 16.54 -38.36
N ALA A 483 3.26 16.46 -37.41
CA ALA A 483 3.09 15.70 -36.17
C ALA A 483 1.92 16.23 -35.30
N PHE A 484 1.52 17.49 -35.46
CA PHE A 484 0.40 18.08 -34.70
C PHE A 484 -0.96 17.93 -35.39
N GLY A 485 -1.04 17.03 -36.38
CA GLY A 485 -2.28 16.72 -37.11
C GLY A 485 -2.85 17.94 -37.83
N ARG A 486 -4.01 18.42 -37.38
CA ARG A 486 -4.73 19.55 -37.96
C ARG A 486 -4.24 20.92 -37.49
N TYR A 487 -3.39 20.97 -36.46
CA TYR A 487 -2.87 22.22 -35.92
C TYR A 487 -1.52 22.54 -36.54
N SER A 488 -1.32 23.76 -37.04
CA SER A 488 -0.01 24.21 -37.50
C SER A 488 0.89 24.52 -36.31
N LEU A 489 2.21 24.33 -36.48
CA LEU A 489 3.19 24.81 -35.51
C LEU A 489 2.96 26.31 -35.24
N PRO A 490 2.90 26.74 -33.96
CA PRO A 490 2.83 28.15 -33.64
C PRO A 490 4.03 28.89 -34.23
N GLY A 491 3.84 30.16 -34.62
CA GLY A 491 4.93 30.99 -35.14
C GLY A 491 6.07 31.12 -34.13
N GLN A 492 7.29 31.37 -34.62
CA GLN A 492 8.51 31.43 -33.78
C GLN A 492 8.35 32.37 -32.57
N GLN A 493 7.66 33.51 -32.73
CA GLN A 493 7.37 34.43 -31.62
C GLN A 493 6.52 33.78 -30.52
N THR A 494 5.45 33.07 -30.87
CA THR A 494 4.58 32.39 -29.91
C THR A 494 5.31 31.28 -29.19
N VAL A 495 6.15 30.51 -29.91
CA VAL A 495 7.00 29.48 -29.31
C VAL A 495 8.00 30.10 -28.33
N THR A 496 8.69 31.17 -28.73
CA THR A 496 9.64 31.88 -27.86
C THR A 496 8.97 32.43 -26.61
N ILE A 497 7.77 33.03 -26.73
CA ILE A 497 7.00 33.50 -25.58
C ILE A 497 6.61 32.33 -24.68
N GLY A 498 6.12 31.22 -25.25
CA GLY A 498 5.77 30.02 -24.48
C GLY A 498 6.95 29.43 -23.72
N VAL A 499 8.11 29.30 -24.37
CA VAL A 499 9.35 28.83 -23.73
C VAL A 499 9.80 29.80 -22.63
N ALA A 500 9.76 31.11 -22.88
CA ALA A 500 10.13 32.11 -21.88
C ALA A 500 9.23 32.06 -20.64
N VAL A 501 7.91 31.89 -20.84
CA VAL A 501 6.95 31.72 -19.73
C VAL A 501 7.24 30.43 -18.95
N LEU A 502 7.51 29.32 -19.65
CA LEU A 502 7.81 28.05 -19.00
C LEU A 502 9.12 28.11 -18.20
N VAL A 503 10.17 28.71 -18.76
CA VAL A 503 11.44 28.94 -18.04
C VAL A 503 11.23 29.84 -16.83
N ALA A 504 10.39 30.89 -16.94
CA ALA A 504 10.07 31.74 -15.81
C ALA A 504 9.33 30.98 -14.69
N ILE A 505 8.37 30.12 -15.04
CA ILE A 505 7.65 29.26 -14.07
C ILE A 505 8.63 28.30 -13.38
N VAL A 506 9.49 27.63 -14.14
CA VAL A 506 10.53 26.73 -13.59
C VAL A 506 11.44 27.52 -12.64
N ALA A 507 11.98 28.65 -13.09
CA ALA A 507 12.88 29.46 -12.27
C ALA A 507 12.22 29.93 -10.98
N VAL A 508 10.97 30.43 -11.04
CA VAL A 508 10.23 30.87 -9.84
C VAL A 508 9.97 29.69 -8.90
N THR A 509 9.58 28.54 -9.43
CA THR A 509 9.26 27.34 -8.62
C THR A 509 10.51 26.79 -7.93
N GLU A 510 11.61 26.61 -8.67
CA GLU A 510 12.86 26.12 -8.08
C GLU A 510 13.48 27.12 -7.09
N VAL A 511 13.46 28.43 -7.39
CA VAL A 511 13.93 29.45 -6.44
C VAL A 511 13.06 29.46 -5.18
N SER A 512 11.74 29.30 -5.31
CA SER A 512 10.85 29.18 -4.16
C SER A 512 11.14 27.92 -3.36
N TYR A 513 11.38 26.79 -4.02
CA TYR A 513 11.77 25.56 -3.34
C TYR A 513 13.07 25.74 -2.57
N VAL A 514 14.13 26.27 -3.19
CA VAL A 514 15.40 26.53 -2.49
C VAL A 514 15.26 27.53 -1.34
N ALA A 515 14.34 28.49 -1.44
CA ALA A 515 14.13 29.50 -0.41
C ALA A 515 13.24 29.04 0.76
N PHE A 516 12.32 28.11 0.53
CA PHE A 516 11.27 27.75 1.48
C PHE A 516 11.20 26.26 1.84
N ALA A 517 11.88 25.38 1.11
CA ALA A 517 11.91 23.96 1.45
C ALA A 517 12.61 23.74 2.80
N PRO A 518 12.20 22.74 3.58
CA PRO A 518 12.89 22.41 4.81
C PRO A 518 14.30 21.89 4.50
N ASP A 519 15.27 22.19 5.37
CA ASP A 519 16.62 21.65 5.23
C ASP A 519 16.57 20.11 5.34
N SER A 520 17.25 19.40 4.44
CA SER A 520 17.30 17.92 4.46
C SER A 520 17.93 17.34 5.74
N ASN A 521 18.62 18.17 6.52
CA ASN A 521 19.14 17.80 7.85
C ASN A 521 18.10 17.92 8.97
N GLN A 522 16.92 18.50 8.70
CA GLN A 522 15.79 18.59 9.64
C GLN A 522 14.75 17.47 9.41
N SER A 523 14.73 16.85 8.22
CA SER A 523 13.73 15.82 7.87
C SER A 523 14.23 14.37 7.99
N GLY A 524 15.44 14.17 8.50
CA GLY A 524 15.97 12.88 8.93
C GLY A 524 16.44 12.88 10.39
N ALA A 525 16.22 14.00 11.08
CA ALA A 525 16.56 14.17 12.48
C ALA A 525 15.35 14.84 13.12
N GLY A 526 14.60 14.06 13.92
CA GLY A 526 13.76 14.67 14.95
C GLY A 526 14.57 15.79 15.60
N ALA A 527 13.93 16.95 15.72
CA ALA A 527 14.49 18.19 16.23
C ALA A 527 15.63 17.92 17.22
N GLY A 528 16.75 18.63 17.09
CA GLY A 528 17.94 18.50 17.94
C GLY A 528 17.72 18.86 19.42
N GLY A 529 16.72 18.28 20.07
CA GLY A 529 16.77 17.88 21.46
C GLY A 529 17.52 16.55 21.54
N GLU A 530 18.35 16.42 22.57
CA GLU A 530 18.80 15.10 22.98
C GLU A 530 17.55 14.31 23.36
N TYR A 531 17.41 13.10 22.83
CA TYR A 531 16.45 12.11 23.33
C TYR A 531 17.21 11.16 24.23
N THR A 532 16.51 10.58 25.20
CA THR A 532 17.04 9.50 26.02
C THR A 532 16.22 8.25 25.80
N MET A 533 16.90 7.13 25.59
CA MET A 533 16.31 5.80 25.57
C MET A 533 16.84 5.04 26.77
N ASN A 534 15.94 4.64 27.67
CA ASN A 534 16.30 3.67 28.70
C ASN A 534 16.20 2.28 28.07
N TYR A 535 17.14 1.39 28.38
CA TYR A 535 17.07 -0.01 27.98
C TYR A 535 17.54 -0.88 29.14
N THR A 536 17.05 -2.10 29.21
CA THR A 536 17.46 -3.08 30.21
C THR A 536 18.20 -4.23 29.55
N ILE A 537 19.26 -4.69 30.20
CA ILE A 537 19.89 -5.97 29.92
C ILE A 537 19.36 -6.95 30.97
N GLU A 538 18.57 -7.90 30.50
CA GLU A 538 17.92 -8.92 31.32
C GLU A 538 18.51 -10.29 31.01
N GLU A 539 18.60 -11.15 32.02
CA GLU A 539 19.01 -12.53 31.84
C GLU A 539 17.78 -13.42 31.91
N TRP A 540 17.62 -14.26 30.90
CA TRP A 540 16.70 -15.37 30.96
C TRP A 540 17.48 -16.66 31.19
N GLU A 541 17.01 -17.47 32.14
CA GLU A 541 17.63 -18.73 32.50
C GLU A 541 16.59 -19.85 32.46
N LYS A 542 16.96 -20.99 31.88
CA LYS A 542 16.21 -22.24 31.99
C LYS A 542 17.15 -23.39 32.28
N SER A 543 16.88 -24.08 33.38
CA SER A 543 17.64 -25.26 33.79
C SER A 543 16.77 -26.51 33.83
N GLU A 544 17.38 -27.64 33.47
CA GLU A 544 16.76 -28.96 33.54
C GLU A 544 17.78 -29.96 34.09
N THR A 545 17.35 -30.81 35.03
CA THR A 545 18.20 -31.87 35.59
C THR A 545 17.68 -33.22 35.14
N LEU A 546 18.52 -33.99 34.46
CA LEU A 546 18.21 -35.35 34.04
C LEU A 546 19.30 -36.33 34.52
N PHE A 547 18.88 -37.56 34.77
CA PHE A 547 19.79 -38.65 35.04
C PHE A 547 20.29 -39.22 33.71
N VAL A 548 21.60 -39.18 33.49
CA VAL A 548 22.25 -39.70 32.28
C VAL A 548 23.02 -40.96 32.65
N GLY A 549 22.63 -42.09 32.05
CA GLY A 549 23.30 -43.37 32.29
C GLY A 549 24.70 -43.41 31.67
N ASN A 550 25.57 -44.25 32.22
CA ASN A 550 26.92 -44.46 31.70
C ASN A 550 26.92 -44.88 30.22
N ASP A 551 27.76 -44.21 29.43
CA ASP A 551 27.89 -44.35 27.98
C ASP A 551 26.57 -44.12 27.21
N GLN A 552 25.59 -43.44 27.83
CA GLN A 552 24.37 -42.98 27.16
C GLN A 552 24.46 -41.48 26.87
N THR A 553 23.95 -41.08 25.71
CA THR A 553 23.82 -39.67 25.34
C THR A 553 22.39 -39.20 25.57
N ALA A 554 22.22 -38.19 26.42
CA ALA A 554 20.97 -37.46 26.55
C ALA A 554 20.99 -36.24 25.61
N GLN A 555 19.85 -35.96 24.98
CA GLN A 555 19.69 -34.80 24.10
C GLN A 555 18.85 -33.74 24.79
N PHE A 556 19.32 -32.51 24.74
CA PHE A 556 18.64 -31.35 25.28
C PHE A 556 18.41 -30.34 24.18
N SER A 557 17.24 -29.70 24.18
CA SER A 557 16.90 -28.67 23.20
C SER A 557 16.28 -27.43 23.82
N PHE A 558 16.58 -26.29 23.22
CA PHE A 558 16.08 -24.97 23.58
C PHE A 558 15.58 -24.26 22.33
N THR A 559 14.29 -23.90 22.29
CA THR A 559 13.71 -23.12 21.19
C THR A 559 13.60 -21.66 21.58
N TYR A 560 14.17 -20.78 20.76
CA TYR A 560 14.06 -19.33 20.87
C TYR A 560 12.98 -18.84 19.89
N ASP A 561 11.88 -18.26 20.39
CA ASP A 561 10.68 -17.92 19.62
C ASP A 561 10.22 -16.45 19.79
N GLU A 562 9.06 -16.09 19.22
CA GLU A 562 8.49 -14.73 19.19
C GLU A 562 8.21 -14.12 20.59
N MET A 563 8.38 -14.86 21.68
CA MET A 563 8.23 -14.32 23.05
C MET A 563 9.46 -13.57 23.57
N PHE A 564 10.60 -13.61 22.85
CA PHE A 564 11.86 -13.00 23.28
C PHE A 564 12.22 -11.75 22.44
N THR A 565 12.96 -10.77 23.00
CA THR A 565 13.51 -9.60 22.28
C THR A 565 14.93 -9.86 21.78
N ALA A 566 15.65 -8.92 21.14
CA ALA A 566 17.00 -9.22 20.64
C ALA A 566 17.95 -9.61 21.79
N ASN A 567 18.80 -10.60 21.53
CA ASN A 567 19.67 -11.19 22.55
C ASN A 567 21.15 -11.03 22.12
N LEU A 568 22.01 -10.77 23.10
CA LEU A 568 23.45 -10.56 22.95
C LEU A 568 24.21 -11.88 22.74
N GLY A 569 23.64 -13.00 23.21
CA GLY A 569 24.18 -14.33 23.03
C GLY A 569 23.52 -15.38 23.92
N ILE A 570 23.61 -16.64 23.52
CA ILE A 570 23.14 -17.79 24.29
C ILE A 570 24.35 -18.54 24.82
N GLN A 571 24.32 -18.94 26.09
CA GLN A 571 25.35 -19.72 26.74
C GLN A 571 24.76 -21.03 27.27
N PHE A 572 25.52 -22.10 27.12
CA PHE A 572 25.16 -23.44 27.57
C PHE A 572 26.08 -23.86 28.72
N PHE A 573 25.51 -24.15 29.88
CA PHE A 573 26.23 -24.59 31.06
C PHE A 573 25.80 -25.98 31.51
N ILE A 574 26.73 -26.70 32.14
CA ILE A 574 26.44 -27.94 32.86
C ILE A 574 26.94 -27.88 34.30
N ALA A 575 26.21 -28.51 35.21
CA ALA A 575 26.64 -28.76 36.58
C ALA A 575 26.18 -30.17 36.99
N TYR A 576 27.08 -30.95 37.56
CA TYR A 576 26.75 -32.26 38.10
C TYR A 576 27.52 -32.48 39.40
N GLY A 577 27.05 -33.44 40.20
CA GLY A 577 27.73 -33.83 41.43
C GLY A 577 27.76 -35.35 41.52
N GLU A 578 28.85 -35.88 42.08
CA GLU A 578 29.03 -37.32 42.25
C GLU A 578 28.00 -37.87 43.21
N SER A 579 27.13 -38.73 42.70
CA SER A 579 25.97 -39.18 43.47
C SER A 579 26.04 -40.65 43.90
N ASN A 580 26.89 -41.50 43.29
CA ASN A 580 26.78 -42.95 43.50
C ASN A 580 28.08 -43.77 43.60
N GLU A 581 29.27 -43.16 43.67
CA GLU A 581 30.51 -43.93 43.83
C GLU A 581 30.82 -44.34 45.29
N VAL A 582 30.88 -45.65 45.55
CA VAL A 582 31.29 -46.19 46.86
C VAL A 582 32.80 -46.46 46.86
N GLY A 583 33.58 -45.53 47.40
CA GLY A 583 35.00 -45.74 47.74
C GLY A 583 36.03 -45.06 46.84
N THR A 584 35.58 -44.25 45.88
CA THR A 584 36.39 -43.37 45.03
C THR A 584 35.90 -41.93 45.15
N SER A 585 36.76 -40.97 44.82
CA SER A 585 36.45 -39.52 44.81
C SER A 585 36.79 -38.91 43.46
N THR A 586 36.82 -39.74 42.42
CA THR A 586 37.18 -39.39 41.05
C THR A 586 35.89 -39.15 40.30
N CYS A 587 35.74 -37.97 39.71
CA CYS A 587 34.50 -37.62 39.02
C CYS A 587 34.43 -38.26 37.63
N ASP A 588 33.24 -38.71 37.22
CA ASP A 588 33.03 -39.20 35.85
C ASP A 588 33.28 -38.10 34.81
N ASP A 589 33.75 -38.49 33.62
CA ASP A 589 34.01 -37.53 32.54
C ASP A 589 32.70 -37.24 31.80
N VAL A 590 32.20 -36.00 31.91
CA VAL A 590 31.01 -35.56 31.17
C VAL A 590 31.45 -34.85 29.90
N THR A 591 31.12 -35.43 28.75
CA THR A 591 31.37 -34.85 27.43
C THR A 591 30.10 -34.24 26.85
N VAL A 592 30.20 -33.01 26.36
CA VAL A 592 29.12 -32.26 25.74
C VAL A 592 29.49 -31.96 24.29
N GLU A 593 28.55 -32.21 23.39
CA GLU A 593 28.61 -31.86 21.98
C GLU A 593 27.43 -30.91 21.68
N PRO A 594 27.63 -29.58 21.78
CA PRO A 594 26.63 -28.60 21.35
C PRO A 594 26.45 -28.65 19.83
N ASP A 595 25.22 -28.49 19.35
CA ASP A 595 24.91 -28.33 17.93
C ASP A 595 24.11 -27.04 17.72
N PHE A 596 24.79 -26.04 17.15
CA PHE A 596 24.23 -24.73 16.81
C PHE A 596 24.08 -24.53 15.30
N SER A 597 23.97 -25.62 14.52
CA SER A 597 23.94 -25.56 13.05
C SER A 597 22.55 -25.25 12.44
N ASP A 598 21.49 -25.18 13.25
CA ASP A 598 20.09 -24.93 12.85
C ASP A 598 19.39 -23.61 13.32
N PRO A 599 20.06 -22.46 13.60
CA PRO A 599 19.35 -21.19 13.76
C PRO A 599 19.30 -20.37 12.46
N ALA A 600 18.16 -19.74 12.19
CA ALA A 600 18.03 -18.79 11.09
C ALA A 600 18.76 -17.49 11.47
N GLY A 601 19.93 -17.23 10.87
CA GLY A 601 20.62 -15.93 10.98
C GLY A 601 22.13 -16.03 10.81
N PRO A 602 22.82 -14.94 10.41
CA PRO A 602 24.27 -14.88 10.52
C PRO A 602 24.67 -14.66 11.98
N HIS A 603 25.43 -15.60 12.55
CA HIS A 603 26.09 -15.48 13.85
C HIS A 603 27.53 -14.98 13.67
N ASP A 604 27.96 -14.09 14.56
CA ASP A 604 29.31 -13.50 14.50
C ASP A 604 30.34 -14.42 15.15
N GLU A 605 30.00 -15.06 16.27
CA GLU A 605 30.85 -16.03 16.97
C GLU A 605 30.02 -17.24 17.43
N VAL A 606 30.53 -18.45 17.18
CA VAL A 606 29.91 -19.72 17.57
C VAL A 606 30.99 -20.61 18.19
N ASP A 607 30.71 -21.11 19.39
CA ASP A 607 31.55 -22.08 20.11
C ASP A 607 30.70 -23.32 20.41
N ASP A 608 30.71 -24.24 19.46
CA ASP A 608 30.02 -25.53 19.44
C ASP A 608 31.00 -26.72 19.46
N GLU A 609 32.27 -26.48 19.79
CA GLU A 609 33.26 -27.56 19.87
C GLU A 609 32.94 -28.50 21.04
N ALA A 610 33.14 -29.80 20.82
CA ALA A 610 32.98 -30.82 21.85
C ALA A 610 33.92 -30.56 23.04
N LYS A 611 33.37 -30.47 24.25
CA LYS A 611 34.12 -30.23 25.49
C LYS A 611 33.84 -31.31 26.52
N SER A 612 34.82 -31.64 27.34
CA SER A 612 34.70 -32.59 28.44
C SER A 612 35.08 -31.96 29.77
N THR A 613 34.38 -32.29 30.85
CA THR A 613 34.72 -31.84 32.21
C THR A 613 34.54 -32.96 33.23
N SER A 614 35.54 -33.06 34.11
CA SER A 614 35.56 -33.97 35.27
C SER A 614 35.33 -33.20 36.58
N ASN A 615 34.70 -32.01 36.53
CA ASN A 615 34.47 -31.19 37.71
C ASN A 615 33.06 -31.42 38.26
N CYS A 616 32.97 -32.24 39.31
CA CYS A 616 31.73 -32.67 39.94
C CYS A 616 31.41 -31.95 41.26
N ASP A 617 31.92 -30.74 41.45
CA ASP A 617 31.68 -29.92 42.65
C ASP A 617 30.33 -29.18 42.64
N SER A 618 29.44 -29.58 41.73
CA SER A 618 28.18 -28.88 41.42
C SER A 618 28.34 -27.44 40.93
N SER A 619 29.56 -27.02 40.54
CA SER A 619 29.75 -25.73 39.87
C SER A 619 29.31 -25.81 38.41
N GLU A 620 28.76 -24.71 37.91
CA GLU A 620 28.42 -24.57 36.51
C GLU A 620 29.68 -24.37 35.66
N GLN A 621 29.79 -25.16 34.60
CA GLN A 621 30.84 -25.13 33.60
C GLN A 621 30.23 -24.74 32.26
N MET A 622 30.77 -23.70 31.60
CA MET A 622 30.30 -23.27 30.29
C MET A 622 30.84 -24.24 29.22
N MET A 623 29.94 -24.87 28.47
CA MET A 623 30.27 -25.90 27.49
C MET A 623 30.06 -25.42 26.04
N GLY A 624 29.29 -24.36 25.82
CA GLY A 624 29.15 -23.74 24.50
C GLY A 624 28.57 -22.33 24.58
N SER A 625 28.76 -21.54 23.53
CA SER A 625 28.20 -20.19 23.45
C SER A 625 27.99 -19.74 22.01
N ILE A 626 27.03 -18.84 21.81
CA ILE A 626 26.78 -18.18 20.52
C ILE A 626 26.59 -16.69 20.73
N THR A 627 27.15 -15.88 19.84
CA THR A 627 27.05 -14.42 19.82
C THR A 627 26.67 -13.97 18.41
N THR A 628 25.63 -13.15 18.30
CA THR A 628 24.92 -12.92 17.03
C THR A 628 25.13 -11.54 16.44
N ASP A 629 25.35 -10.54 17.29
CA ASP A 629 25.76 -9.22 16.89
C ASP A 629 26.79 -8.68 17.89
N THR A 630 28.06 -8.89 17.57
CA THR A 630 29.20 -8.37 18.35
C THR A 630 29.16 -6.86 18.48
N THR A 631 28.50 -6.15 17.56
CA THR A 631 28.36 -4.69 17.65
C THR A 631 27.32 -4.26 18.68
N LEU A 632 26.33 -5.09 19.03
CA LEU A 632 25.42 -4.80 20.15
C LEU A 632 26.09 -4.88 21.53
N SER A 633 27.23 -5.58 21.64
CA SER A 633 28.01 -5.64 22.88
C SER A 633 28.53 -4.27 23.34
N GLU A 634 28.57 -3.28 22.43
CA GLU A 634 28.93 -1.90 22.76
C GLU A 634 27.91 -1.23 23.71
N TYR A 635 26.67 -1.73 23.73
CA TYR A 635 25.61 -1.28 24.63
C TYR A 635 25.63 -2.01 25.99
N GLY A 636 26.62 -2.86 26.23
CA GLY A 636 26.87 -3.44 27.55
C GLY A 636 26.76 -4.96 27.58
N THR A 637 27.43 -5.54 28.57
CA THR A 637 27.55 -6.99 28.78
C THR A 637 27.23 -7.41 30.21
N SER A 638 26.67 -6.48 31.00
CA SER A 638 26.33 -6.68 32.41
C SER A 638 24.87 -6.35 32.67
N LEU A 639 24.21 -7.15 33.50
CA LEU A 639 22.81 -6.95 33.86
C LEU A 639 22.57 -5.59 34.53
N GLY A 640 21.50 -4.92 34.11
CA GLY A 640 21.14 -3.61 34.64
C GLY A 640 20.29 -2.76 33.71
N SER A 641 19.96 -1.56 34.17
CA SER A 641 19.29 -0.53 33.38
C SER A 641 20.30 0.51 32.94
N PHE A 642 20.25 0.88 31.67
CA PHE A 642 21.18 1.79 31.03
C PHE A 642 20.41 2.85 30.24
N THR A 643 21.08 3.97 29.95
CA THR A 643 20.49 5.10 29.23
C THR A 643 21.38 5.47 28.06
N LEU A 644 20.80 5.57 26.87
CA LEU A 644 21.44 6.11 25.67
C LEU A 644 20.90 7.50 25.38
N ASN A 645 21.81 8.40 25.03
CA ASN A 645 21.46 9.73 24.56
C ASN A 645 21.81 9.83 23.08
N GLY A 646 20.90 10.40 22.29
CA GLY A 646 21.11 10.56 20.86
C GLY A 646 19.97 11.31 20.20
N THR A 647 20.04 11.45 18.88
CA THR A 647 18.90 11.92 18.09
C THR A 647 17.82 10.82 18.02
N MET A 648 16.57 11.20 17.79
CA MET A 648 15.46 10.23 17.64
C MET A 648 15.76 9.18 16.55
N GLY A 649 16.40 9.58 15.45
CA GLY A 649 16.78 8.67 14.37
C GLY A 649 17.87 7.68 14.78
N GLU A 650 18.89 8.14 15.51
CA GLU A 650 19.93 7.27 16.06
C GLU A 650 19.34 6.28 17.08
N LEU A 651 18.48 6.76 17.99
CA LEU A 651 17.87 5.91 19.01
C LEU A 651 16.85 4.92 18.42
N ASN A 652 16.07 5.32 17.41
CA ASN A 652 15.19 4.39 16.68
C ASN A 652 16.00 3.31 15.96
N ALA A 653 17.09 3.68 15.26
CA ALA A 653 17.94 2.69 14.61
C ALA A 653 18.58 1.72 15.62
N VAL A 654 18.92 2.19 16.83
CA VAL A 654 19.39 1.33 17.91
C VAL A 654 18.25 0.45 18.47
N SER A 655 17.05 1.01 18.67
CA SER A 655 15.87 0.29 19.15
C SER A 655 15.43 -0.82 18.20
N ASP A 656 15.40 -0.55 16.89
CA ASP A 656 15.05 -1.54 15.86
C ASP A 656 16.06 -2.69 15.86
N ARG A 657 17.35 -2.38 16.01
CA ARG A 657 18.41 -3.39 16.15
C ARG A 657 18.30 -4.19 17.44
N MET A 658 17.90 -3.56 18.55
CA MET A 658 17.60 -4.24 19.82
C MET A 658 16.27 -5.03 19.78
N SER A 659 15.46 -4.88 18.73
CA SER A 659 14.17 -5.55 18.56
C SER A 659 14.18 -6.61 17.45
N ASP A 660 15.32 -6.82 16.78
CA ASP A 660 15.46 -7.82 15.71
C ASP A 660 15.59 -9.25 16.26
N ILE A 661 14.45 -9.94 16.36
CA ILE A 661 14.35 -11.33 16.80
C ILE A 661 14.76 -12.34 15.71
N THR A 662 14.85 -11.91 14.45
CA THR A 662 14.99 -12.83 13.31
C THR A 662 16.37 -13.49 13.21
N ARG A 663 17.37 -12.98 13.94
CA ARG A 663 18.76 -13.47 13.91
C ARG A 663 19.06 -14.63 14.86
N MET A 664 18.12 -15.00 15.74
CA MET A 664 18.28 -16.10 16.71
C MET A 664 17.09 -17.04 16.83
N ALA A 665 16.03 -16.80 16.06
CA ALA A 665 14.89 -17.71 16.00
C ALA A 665 15.36 -19.09 15.50
N GLY A 666 15.13 -20.12 16.31
CA GLY A 666 15.66 -21.45 16.02
C GLY A 666 15.61 -22.37 17.23
N THR A 667 16.02 -23.63 17.01
CA THR A 667 16.18 -24.61 18.07
C THR A 667 17.67 -24.93 18.23
N TYR A 668 18.17 -24.75 19.44
CA TYR A 668 19.54 -25.04 19.85
C TYR A 668 19.55 -26.40 20.55
N GLU A 669 20.45 -27.29 20.15
CA GLU A 669 20.54 -28.63 20.71
C GLU A 669 21.91 -28.90 21.34
N ALA A 670 21.98 -29.78 22.32
CA ALA A 670 23.23 -30.23 22.91
C ALA A 670 23.11 -31.70 23.36
N GLY A 671 24.06 -32.52 22.90
CA GLY A 671 24.23 -33.90 23.35
C GLY A 671 25.15 -33.97 24.56
N VAL A 672 24.73 -34.64 25.63
CA VAL A 672 25.53 -34.83 26.85
C VAL A 672 25.73 -36.33 27.10
N THR A 673 26.98 -36.76 27.22
CA THR A 673 27.38 -38.15 27.46
C THR A 673 28.23 -38.25 28.72
N VAL A 674 27.90 -39.18 29.62
CA VAL A 674 28.67 -39.46 30.85
C VAL A 674 29.52 -40.72 30.61
N ALA A 675 30.84 -40.58 30.67
CA ALA A 675 31.77 -41.68 30.55
C ALA A 675 32.21 -42.15 31.94
N THR A 676 32.02 -43.44 32.22
CA THR A 676 32.37 -44.00 33.53
C THR A 676 33.88 -44.09 33.72
N ASN A 677 34.38 -43.57 34.84
CA ASN A 677 35.77 -43.71 35.24
C ASN A 677 36.00 -44.93 36.17
N SER A 678 34.92 -45.62 36.53
CA SER A 678 34.88 -46.55 37.66
C SER A 678 35.39 -47.96 37.31
N ASN A 679 35.83 -48.69 38.34
CA ASN A 679 36.33 -50.06 38.21
C ASN A 679 35.12 -51.00 37.96
N PRO A 680 35.17 -52.03 37.08
CA PRO A 680 34.04 -52.92 36.73
C PRO A 680 33.31 -53.68 37.88
N PHE A 681 33.66 -53.42 39.14
CA PHE A 681 33.07 -53.99 40.35
C PHE A 681 32.27 -52.98 41.21
N THR A 682 32.29 -51.68 40.89
CA THR A 682 31.44 -50.66 41.51
C THR A 682 30.18 -50.47 40.67
N ALA A 683 29.01 -50.54 41.31
CA ALA A 683 27.72 -50.36 40.64
C ALA A 683 27.42 -48.86 40.57
N ASP A 684 28.05 -48.17 39.62
CA ASP A 684 27.64 -46.84 39.22
C ASP A 684 26.70 -46.94 38.01
N SER A 685 25.57 -46.26 38.10
CA SER A 685 24.49 -46.29 37.11
C SER A 685 24.45 -45.03 36.24
N GLY A 686 25.32 -44.05 36.50
CA GLY A 686 25.37 -42.76 35.83
C GLY A 686 25.10 -41.59 36.77
N GLU A 687 25.10 -40.38 36.20
CA GLU A 687 25.08 -39.13 36.96
C GLU A 687 23.88 -38.23 36.68
N SER A 688 23.49 -37.47 37.72
CA SER A 688 22.46 -36.43 37.60
C SER A 688 23.09 -35.15 37.08
N VAL A 689 22.91 -34.87 35.79
CA VAL A 689 23.45 -33.67 35.14
C VAL A 689 22.37 -32.61 35.06
N THR A 690 22.69 -31.43 35.59
CA THR A 690 21.89 -30.21 35.42
C THR A 690 22.46 -29.42 34.26
N ILE A 691 21.61 -29.14 33.28
CA ILE A 691 21.92 -28.22 32.20
C ILE A 691 21.27 -26.87 32.48
N THR A 692 21.94 -25.78 32.10
CA THR A 692 21.40 -24.42 32.22
C THR A 692 21.64 -23.68 30.90
N TRP A 693 20.58 -23.22 30.26
CA TRP A 693 20.63 -22.27 29.15
C TRP A 693 20.48 -20.85 29.70
N ARG A 694 21.41 -19.95 29.35
CA ARG A 694 21.32 -18.51 29.66
C ARG A 694 21.26 -17.70 28.38
N ALA A 695 20.33 -16.77 28.33
CA ALA A 695 20.17 -15.81 27.25
C ALA A 695 20.22 -14.39 27.81
N MET A 696 21.07 -13.53 27.24
CA MET A 696 21.18 -12.12 27.65
C MET A 696 20.38 -11.24 26.70
N MET A 697 19.24 -10.72 27.13
CA MET A 697 18.33 -9.97 26.29
C MET A 697 18.53 -8.46 26.46
N LEU A 698 18.54 -7.75 25.34
CA LEU A 698 18.38 -6.30 25.31
C LEU A 698 16.89 -6.00 25.15
N VAL A 699 16.36 -5.22 26.08
CA VAL A 699 14.97 -4.76 26.05
C VAL A 699 15.00 -3.24 25.89
N PRO A 700 14.71 -2.70 24.70
CA PRO A 700 14.62 -1.27 24.52
C PRO A 700 13.39 -0.73 25.28
N GLY A 701 13.56 0.36 26.01
CA GLY A 701 12.47 1.10 26.64
C GLY A 701 12.04 2.28 25.78
N GLU A 702 11.05 3.02 26.27
CA GLU A 702 10.50 4.17 25.55
C GLU A 702 11.57 5.25 25.29
N ILE A 703 11.63 5.72 24.05
CA ILE A 703 12.45 6.87 23.67
C ILE A 703 11.68 8.13 24.07
N VAL A 704 12.22 8.86 25.04
CA VAL A 704 11.62 10.09 25.56
C VAL A 704 12.52 11.29 25.28
N PRO A 705 11.97 12.49 25.08
CA PRO A 705 12.77 13.72 25.04
C PRO A 705 13.60 13.85 26.33
N ALA A 706 14.90 14.18 26.23
CA ALA A 706 15.79 14.35 27.38
C ALA A 706 15.43 15.56 28.26
#